data_AF-A0A178ZIV0-F1
#
_entry.id   AF-A0A178ZIV0-F1
#
_cell.length_a   1.000
_cell.length_b   1.000
_cell.length_c   1.000
_cell.angle_alpha   90.00
_cell.angle_beta   90.00
_cell.angle_gamma   90.00
#
_symmetry.space_group_name_H-M   'P 1'
#
loop_
_entity.id
_entity.type
_entity.pdbx_description
1 polymer ?
#
loop_
_entity_poly.entity_id
_entity_poly.type
_entity_poly.pdbx_seq_one_letter_code
_entity_poly.pdbx_strand_id
1 'polypeptide(L)'
;MNDPGLDDPIADASAILKENVEDHPPASHHNPQMSSPPRHPEASPEERYDQMSEEEQERNFLMPARWWYASTGVPLLAGTFGPIANAFSICALVENWRVEIPPGGTEEHGIDIKDPAWLIAVNAVSLAFALVANMSLLLNMARRVPFKIAQPITILGFWIASVLLIGLVAVASSDFHAPGVKRQALSQAYYYAIFAAGLYQIISYLMCFTVYGAYKGHYSKEFKLTVAQRSLMLQTIMFLLYQLLGALVYSHIEGWKFLDAVYWAEFTSLTIGIGDDYTPTTHLGRGLLFPFAMGGIIILGLVVGSIRSLILERGKKKLAARLTEKTRMRLLKEVERISKKKSLLRRKGALGLEKDTTKALTVEPGDGEVSELERRQAEFEAMRKVQEWAAAERKYMSLLISTFAFAFLWTIGALVFERTERNQEWSYFGSLYFSYTTLLTIGYGDFEPMSNSGKPFFVFWTLLAVPTLTILISDMGDTVVKAVKDVTIWLGEITVLPSSEDTIANRLKHGVYKATLGQLDPRSPGSRDVEKGSETGSESGYQELHPGLVRLFRNGGKKHRSGGNGETPEDNLAADFEEEEKQGESEARDKGDRPEEDAHHYRHVLISQIRRVYADASAATPKKYSYDEWQYFLKLLGEDEADASFHRRAPTHGDKESEAREAEENHNEGGNLDIGRHGAARGREGEGNSSVRAAKWSWIGAQSPLMGDKEEAEWLLERLFQRLEESLRSDTIQTENAKHYTRDLKEQKRGDESGAGGERTMSQRRDPDVLNHS
;
A
#
# COMPACT_ATOMS: atom_id res chain seq x y z
N MET A 1 38.27 7.40 -12.92
CA MET A 1 38.21 8.01 -11.58
C MET A 1 37.94 6.84 -10.67
N ASN A 2 39.02 6.33 -10.08
CA ASN A 2 39.05 5.06 -9.35
C ASN A 2 38.36 5.27 -8.00
N ASP A 3 37.42 4.38 -7.69
CA ASP A 3 36.81 4.26 -6.37
C ASP A 3 37.64 3.22 -5.59
N PRO A 4 38.38 3.60 -4.52
CA PRO A 4 39.19 2.66 -3.76
C PRO A 4 38.43 2.26 -2.49
N GLY A 5 37.82 1.08 -2.48
CA GLY A 5 37.10 0.65 -1.27
C GLY A 5 36.54 -0.77 -1.25
N LEU A 6 36.98 -1.67 -2.12
CA LEU A 6 36.40 -3.03 -2.20
C LEU A 6 37.41 -4.12 -2.58
N ASP A 7 38.67 -3.97 -2.13
CA ASP A 7 39.67 -5.02 -2.21
C ASP A 7 40.23 -5.30 -0.81
N ASP A 8 39.48 -6.03 0.02
CA ASP A 8 40.02 -6.82 1.13
C ASP A 8 39.18 -8.12 1.29
N PRO A 9 39.80 -9.31 1.36
CA PRO A 9 39.09 -10.58 1.41
C PRO A 9 38.46 -10.88 2.78
N ILE A 10 37.35 -11.61 2.76
CA ILE A 10 36.47 -12.06 3.87
C ILE A 10 37.17 -13.08 4.79
N ALA A 11 38.37 -12.77 5.30
CA ALA A 11 39.15 -13.67 6.14
C ALA A 11 39.15 -13.29 7.64
N ASP A 12 38.66 -12.10 8.02
CA ASP A 12 38.85 -11.56 9.39
C ASP A 12 37.62 -11.53 10.30
N ALA A 13 36.47 -12.10 9.88
CA ALA A 13 35.27 -12.15 10.72
C ALA A 13 35.45 -13.00 12.01
N SER A 14 36.43 -13.92 12.02
CA SER A 14 36.73 -14.77 13.19
C SER A 14 37.64 -14.10 14.24
N ALA A 15 38.36 -13.04 13.86
CA ALA A 15 39.24 -12.29 14.76
C ALA A 15 38.46 -11.29 15.63
N ILE A 16 37.43 -10.67 15.04
CA ILE A 16 36.56 -9.68 15.72
C ILE A 16 35.67 -10.33 16.81
N LEU A 17 35.35 -11.62 16.68
CA LEU A 17 34.58 -12.37 17.69
C LEU A 17 35.42 -12.81 18.90
N LYS A 18 36.75 -12.84 18.80
CA LYS A 18 37.63 -13.24 19.91
C LYS A 18 37.99 -12.08 20.85
N GLU A 19 37.89 -10.84 20.38
CA GLU A 19 38.22 -9.66 21.20
C GLU A 19 37.11 -9.28 22.18
N ASN A 20 35.86 -9.70 21.94
CA ASN A 20 34.69 -9.38 22.79
C ASN A 20 34.42 -10.40 23.92
N VAL A 21 35.29 -11.38 24.14
CA VAL A 21 35.04 -12.50 25.09
C VAL A 21 36.00 -12.51 26.30
N GLU A 22 37.07 -11.71 26.33
CA GLU A 22 38.08 -11.81 27.41
C GLU A 22 38.03 -10.77 28.54
N ASP A 23 37.13 -9.78 28.53
CA ASP A 23 37.11 -8.71 29.54
C ASP A 23 35.94 -8.77 30.53
N HIS A 24 35.82 -9.83 31.34
CA HIS A 24 35.08 -9.77 32.62
C HIS A 24 35.65 -10.71 33.69
N PRO A 25 36.14 -10.20 34.85
CA PRO A 25 36.59 -11.03 35.96
C PRO A 25 35.40 -11.52 36.82
N PRO A 26 35.53 -12.62 37.58
CA PRO A 26 34.40 -13.23 38.27
C PRO A 26 34.10 -12.49 39.59
N ALA A 27 32.87 -11.98 39.73
CA ALA A 27 32.39 -11.40 40.98
C ALA A 27 31.82 -12.48 41.92
N SER A 28 32.29 -12.42 43.16
CA SER A 28 32.02 -13.31 44.29
C SER A 28 30.55 -13.30 44.79
N HIS A 29 30.15 -14.45 45.34
CA HIS A 29 28.92 -14.73 46.08
C HIS A 29 28.46 -13.60 47.04
N HIS A 30 27.24 -13.08 46.83
CA HIS A 30 26.41 -12.53 47.90
C HIS A 30 24.92 -12.79 47.68
N ASN A 31 24.27 -13.10 48.80
CA ASN A 31 22.89 -13.59 48.97
C ASN A 31 21.86 -12.45 48.79
N PRO A 32 20.71 -12.62 48.09
CA PRO A 32 19.78 -11.52 47.88
C PRO A 32 18.75 -11.44 49.02
N GLN A 33 18.79 -10.35 49.80
CA GLN A 33 17.62 -9.85 50.52
C GLN A 33 16.94 -8.75 49.69
N MET A 34 15.61 -8.81 49.68
CA MET A 34 14.64 -7.95 49.01
C MET A 34 15.07 -6.48 48.86
N SER A 35 15.18 -6.02 47.61
CA SER A 35 15.02 -4.61 47.25
C SER A 35 14.28 -4.52 45.92
N SER A 36 13.18 -3.78 45.93
CA SER A 36 12.31 -3.47 44.79
C SER A 36 13.12 -2.99 43.57
N PRO A 37 12.72 -3.32 42.33
CA PRO A 37 13.45 -2.89 41.14
C PRO A 37 13.38 -1.36 41.00
N PRO A 38 14.46 -0.71 40.54
CA PRO A 38 14.45 0.72 40.27
C PRO A 38 13.47 1.00 39.13
N ARG A 39 12.62 2.02 39.29
CA ARG A 39 11.79 2.53 38.19
C ARG A 39 12.74 3.10 37.12
N HIS A 40 12.79 2.45 35.97
CA HIS A 40 13.37 3.04 34.77
C HIS A 40 12.67 4.39 34.49
N PRO A 41 13.41 5.44 34.10
CA PRO A 41 12.77 6.65 33.57
C PRO A 41 11.92 6.26 32.37
N GLU A 42 10.69 6.77 32.30
CA GLU A 42 9.78 6.53 31.17
C GLU A 42 10.52 6.87 29.87
N ALA A 43 10.71 5.86 29.01
CA ALA A 43 11.31 6.02 27.70
C ALA A 43 10.59 7.14 26.95
N SER A 44 11.34 7.98 26.24
CA SER A 44 10.75 9.03 25.43
C SER A 44 9.83 8.40 24.37
N PRO A 45 8.75 9.07 23.94
CA PRO A 45 7.86 8.54 22.92
C PRO A 45 8.56 8.19 21.59
N GLU A 46 9.75 8.75 21.34
CA GLU A 46 10.59 8.47 20.17
C GLU A 46 11.32 7.12 20.35
N GLU A 47 11.94 6.86 21.51
CA GLU A 47 12.59 5.56 21.81
C GLU A 47 11.57 4.42 21.85
N ARG A 48 10.36 4.68 22.35
CA ARG A 48 9.28 3.69 22.35
C ARG A 48 8.77 3.40 20.93
N TYR A 49 8.91 4.32 19.98
CA TYR A 49 8.44 4.14 18.59
C TYR A 49 9.48 3.44 17.71
N ASP A 50 10.77 3.71 17.92
CA ASP A 50 11.87 3.09 17.19
C ASP A 50 12.19 1.66 17.70
N GLN A 51 11.74 1.31 18.91
CA GLN A 51 11.81 -0.06 19.46
C GLN A 51 10.60 -0.93 19.08
N MET A 52 9.60 -0.38 18.39
CA MET A 52 8.44 -1.14 17.89
C MET A 52 8.83 -1.99 16.68
N SER A 53 8.53 -3.29 16.71
CA SER A 53 8.72 -4.17 15.55
C SER A 53 7.89 -3.68 14.34
N GLU A 54 8.28 -4.04 13.11
CA GLU A 54 7.51 -3.70 11.90
C GLU A 54 6.03 -4.14 12.03
N GLU A 55 5.78 -5.25 12.70
CA GLU A 55 4.44 -5.79 13.01
C GLU A 55 3.67 -4.97 14.06
N GLU A 56 4.35 -4.29 14.99
CA GLU A 56 3.72 -3.38 15.94
C GLU A 56 3.41 -2.01 15.29
N GLN A 57 4.19 -1.61 14.29
CA GLN A 57 3.83 -0.53 13.35
C GLN A 57 2.63 -0.92 12.47
N GLU A 58 2.48 -2.21 12.12
CA GLU A 58 1.31 -2.81 11.46
C GLU A 58 0.08 -2.98 12.37
N ARG A 59 0.21 -3.12 13.69
CA ARG A 59 -0.95 -3.03 14.60
C ARG A 59 -1.35 -1.58 14.87
N ASN A 60 -0.40 -0.66 14.97
CA ASN A 60 -0.68 0.78 14.96
C ASN A 60 -1.36 1.25 13.65
N PHE A 61 -1.37 0.43 12.61
CA PHE A 61 -2.17 0.58 11.38
C PHE A 61 -3.69 0.56 11.62
N LEU A 62 -4.14 -0.05 12.72
CA LEU A 62 -5.53 -0.05 13.19
C LEU A 62 -5.88 1.19 14.02
N MET A 63 -4.98 2.17 14.16
CA MET A 63 -5.34 3.47 14.75
C MET A 63 -6.65 4.00 14.14
N PRO A 64 -7.51 4.65 14.95
CA PRO A 64 -8.74 5.26 14.47
C PRO A 64 -8.45 6.06 13.21
N ALA A 65 -9.21 5.84 12.13
CA ALA A 65 -8.95 6.41 10.79
C ALA A 65 -8.55 7.90 10.81
N ARG A 66 -9.07 8.64 11.80
CA ARG A 66 -8.79 10.05 12.11
C ARG A 66 -7.30 10.39 12.23
N TRP A 67 -6.48 9.59 12.91
CA TRP A 67 -5.07 9.94 13.13
C TRP A 67 -4.19 9.68 11.90
N TRP A 68 -4.53 8.67 11.09
CA TRP A 68 -3.90 8.49 9.79
C TRP A 68 -4.21 9.66 8.83
N TYR A 69 -5.46 10.12 8.80
CA TYR A 69 -5.80 11.32 8.03
C TYR A 69 -5.01 12.53 8.52
N ALA A 70 -4.83 12.68 9.84
CA ALA A 70 -4.02 13.74 10.42
C ALA A 70 -2.53 13.65 10.05
N SER A 71 -1.94 12.44 10.04
CA SER A 71 -0.50 12.25 9.80
C SER A 71 -0.11 12.25 8.32
N THR A 72 -1.05 11.93 7.42
CA THR A 72 -0.75 11.66 6.01
C THR A 72 -1.66 12.42 5.05
N GLY A 73 -2.97 12.44 5.30
CA GLY A 73 -3.93 13.12 4.43
C GLY A 73 -3.81 14.64 4.50
N VAL A 74 -3.76 15.20 5.71
CA VAL A 74 -3.68 16.64 5.94
C VAL A 74 -2.40 17.27 5.37
N PRO A 75 -1.18 16.73 5.60
CA PRO A 75 0.03 17.30 5.02
C PRO A 75 0.01 17.27 3.48
N LEU A 76 -0.59 16.22 2.89
CA LEU A 76 -0.75 16.14 1.44
C LEU A 76 -1.69 17.25 0.93
N LEU A 77 -2.84 17.45 1.57
CA LEU A 77 -3.77 18.54 1.24
C LEU A 77 -3.09 19.90 1.42
N ALA A 78 -2.34 20.12 2.49
CA ALA A 78 -1.59 21.35 2.69
C ALA A 78 -0.53 21.56 1.60
N GLY A 79 0.16 20.49 1.19
CA GLY A 79 1.18 20.52 0.16
C GLY A 79 0.65 20.76 -1.26
N THR A 80 -0.62 20.46 -1.54
CA THR A 80 -1.27 20.70 -2.84
C THR A 80 -2.07 21.99 -2.86
N PHE A 81 -2.91 22.24 -1.85
CA PHE A 81 -3.74 23.44 -1.77
C PHE A 81 -2.97 24.69 -1.31
N GLY A 82 -1.85 24.55 -0.60
CA GLY A 82 -0.99 25.68 -0.22
C GLY A 82 -0.44 26.43 -1.44
N PRO A 83 0.17 25.74 -2.42
CA PRO A 83 0.54 26.34 -3.70
C PRO A 83 -0.62 27.00 -4.44
N ILE A 84 -1.80 26.35 -4.49
CA ILE A 84 -3.00 26.90 -5.14
C ILE A 84 -3.42 28.22 -4.47
N ALA A 85 -3.45 28.26 -3.14
CA ALA A 85 -3.76 29.45 -2.37
C ALA A 85 -2.77 30.59 -2.63
N ASN A 86 -1.47 30.27 -2.75
CA ASN A 86 -0.43 31.25 -3.13
C ASN A 86 -0.65 31.79 -4.55
N ALA A 87 -1.01 30.94 -5.51
CA ALA A 87 -1.34 31.39 -6.86
C ALA A 87 -2.54 32.36 -6.86
N PHE A 88 -3.59 32.06 -6.12
CA PHE A 88 -4.73 32.98 -5.97
C PHE A 88 -4.37 34.26 -5.24
N SER A 89 -3.51 34.20 -4.23
CA SER A 89 -3.02 35.41 -3.55
C SER A 89 -2.16 36.28 -4.47
N ILE A 90 -1.45 35.69 -5.45
CA ILE A 90 -0.76 36.45 -6.51
C ILE A 90 -1.81 37.12 -7.42
N CYS A 91 -2.81 36.36 -7.90
CA CYS A 91 -3.90 36.91 -8.71
C CYS A 91 -4.62 38.09 -8.01
N ALA A 92 -4.82 37.98 -6.70
CA ALA A 92 -5.41 39.03 -5.89
C ALA A 92 -4.54 40.30 -5.77
N LEU A 93 -3.24 40.21 -5.98
CA LEU A 93 -2.30 41.34 -5.82
C LEU A 93 -2.02 42.07 -7.15
N VAL A 94 -2.09 41.36 -8.28
CA VAL A 94 -1.66 41.88 -9.59
C VAL A 94 -2.63 42.92 -10.16
N GLU A 95 -3.93 42.74 -9.94
CA GLU A 95 -4.97 43.65 -10.46
C GLU A 95 -5.70 44.40 -9.35
N ASN A 96 -6.29 45.54 -9.72
CA ASN A 96 -7.07 46.35 -8.79
C ASN A 96 -8.39 45.63 -8.44
N TRP A 97 -8.86 45.80 -7.22
CA TRP A 97 -10.05 45.17 -6.65
C TRP A 97 -11.35 45.85 -7.07
N ARG A 98 -11.27 47.00 -7.73
CA ARG A 98 -12.43 47.83 -8.05
C ARG A 98 -12.48 48.19 -9.52
N VAL A 99 -13.69 48.22 -10.03
CA VAL A 99 -14.00 48.53 -11.41
C VAL A 99 -15.21 49.45 -11.48
N GLU A 100 -15.14 50.48 -12.33
CA GLU A 100 -16.26 51.35 -12.67
C GLU A 100 -17.07 50.76 -13.82
N ILE A 101 -18.38 50.64 -13.64
CA ILE A 101 -19.27 50.14 -14.70
C ILE A 101 -19.75 51.33 -15.55
N PRO A 102 -19.38 51.40 -16.84
CA PRO A 102 -19.84 52.48 -17.71
C PRO A 102 -21.37 52.45 -17.86
N PRO A 103 -22.03 53.60 -18.10
CA PRO A 103 -23.48 53.68 -18.22
C PRO A 103 -23.98 52.84 -19.41
N GLY A 104 -24.71 51.76 -19.10
CA GLY A 104 -25.22 50.80 -20.10
C GLY A 104 -24.30 49.61 -20.37
N GLY A 105 -23.12 49.55 -19.74
CA GLY A 105 -22.20 48.41 -19.81
C GLY A 105 -22.42 47.37 -18.70
N THR A 106 -21.75 46.22 -18.86
CA THR A 106 -21.69 45.12 -17.88
C THR A 106 -20.44 45.25 -17.00
N GLU A 107 -20.40 44.53 -15.88
CA GLU A 107 -19.25 44.51 -14.94
C GLU A 107 -17.93 44.04 -15.58
N GLU A 108 -18.05 43.31 -16.69
CA GLU A 108 -16.96 42.71 -17.45
C GLU A 108 -16.11 43.76 -18.20
N HIS A 109 -16.77 44.74 -18.82
CA HIS A 109 -16.13 45.83 -19.58
C HIS A 109 -15.82 47.05 -18.71
N GLY A 110 -15.80 46.86 -17.40
CA GLY A 110 -15.62 47.97 -16.50
C GLY A 110 -14.18 48.50 -16.50
N ILE A 111 -14.05 49.79 -16.18
CA ILE A 111 -12.79 50.53 -16.18
C ILE A 111 -12.13 50.38 -14.81
N ASP A 112 -10.87 49.94 -14.78
CA ASP A 112 -10.18 49.66 -13.52
C ASP A 112 -9.95 50.94 -12.69
N ILE A 113 -10.26 50.86 -11.40
CA ILE A 113 -10.04 51.93 -10.43
C ILE A 113 -8.80 51.59 -9.61
N LYS A 114 -7.80 52.47 -9.59
CA LYS A 114 -6.57 52.24 -8.83
C LYS A 114 -6.83 52.06 -7.34
N ASP A 115 -6.25 50.99 -6.78
CA ASP A 115 -6.35 50.72 -5.35
C ASP A 115 -5.45 51.60 -4.49
N PRO A 116 -5.86 51.86 -3.23
CA PRO A 116 -5.04 52.63 -2.32
C PRO A 116 -3.77 51.85 -1.96
N ALA A 117 -2.66 52.57 -1.78
CA ALA A 117 -1.36 51.97 -1.53
C ALA A 117 -1.32 51.06 -0.28
N TRP A 118 -2.13 51.35 0.74
CA TRP A 118 -2.22 50.50 1.94
C TRP A 118 -2.79 49.12 1.64
N LEU A 119 -3.74 49.00 0.71
CA LEU A 119 -4.33 47.71 0.33
C LEU A 119 -3.28 46.84 -0.33
N ILE A 120 -2.56 47.41 -1.29
CA ILE A 120 -1.47 46.73 -2.01
C ILE A 120 -0.37 46.30 -1.04
N ALA A 121 0.02 47.17 -0.11
CA ALA A 121 1.06 46.88 0.88
C ALA A 121 0.66 45.71 1.80
N VAL A 122 -0.56 45.72 2.36
CA VAL A 122 -1.03 44.65 3.25
C VAL A 122 -1.19 43.33 2.48
N ASN A 123 -1.70 43.38 1.24
CA ASN A 123 -1.83 42.20 0.39
C ASN A 123 -0.45 41.59 0.05
N ALA A 124 0.54 42.42 -0.28
CA ALA A 124 1.91 41.97 -0.51
C ALA A 124 2.57 41.35 0.74
N VAL A 125 2.34 41.94 1.92
CA VAL A 125 2.82 41.39 3.20
C VAL A 125 2.16 40.05 3.49
N SER A 126 0.85 39.92 3.24
CA SER A 126 0.13 38.64 3.38
C SER A 126 0.73 37.55 2.49
N LEU A 127 0.95 37.85 1.21
CA LEU A 127 1.58 36.92 0.26
C LEU A 127 2.98 36.51 0.72
N ALA A 128 3.79 37.43 1.25
CA ALA A 128 5.12 37.11 1.77
C ALA A 128 5.07 36.07 2.91
N PHE A 129 4.17 36.24 3.87
CA PHE A 129 3.96 35.25 4.94
C PHE A 129 3.51 33.89 4.39
N ALA A 130 2.61 33.88 3.40
CA ALA A 130 2.12 32.64 2.80
C ALA A 130 3.19 31.90 1.98
N LEU A 131 4.05 32.63 1.26
CA LEU A 131 5.19 32.04 0.55
C LEU A 131 6.20 31.43 1.52
N VAL A 132 6.51 32.11 2.62
CA VAL A 132 7.38 31.58 3.69
C VAL A 132 6.76 30.33 4.33
N ALA A 133 5.46 30.35 4.61
CA ALA A 133 4.74 29.21 5.19
C ALA A 133 4.80 27.96 4.28
N ASN A 134 4.55 28.16 2.98
CA ASN A 134 4.56 27.09 2.00
C ASN A 134 5.97 26.57 1.72
N MET A 135 6.97 27.44 1.71
CA MET A 135 8.39 27.04 1.60
C MET A 135 8.82 26.23 2.83
N SER A 136 8.46 26.68 4.04
CA SER A 136 8.72 25.95 5.28
C SER A 136 8.07 24.55 5.26
N LEU A 137 6.83 24.45 4.76
CA LEU A 137 6.13 23.17 4.63
C LEU A 137 6.86 22.25 3.64
N LEU A 138 7.25 22.76 2.48
CA LEU A 138 7.98 22.01 1.47
C LEU A 138 9.33 21.50 2.00
N LEU A 139 10.09 22.37 2.67
CA LEU A 139 11.37 22.01 3.27
C LEU A 139 11.21 20.98 4.39
N ASN A 140 10.11 21.04 5.14
CA ASN A 140 9.79 20.04 6.15
C ASN A 140 9.49 18.67 5.54
N MET A 141 8.67 18.65 4.49
CA MET A 141 8.31 17.44 3.76
C MET A 141 9.51 16.83 3.01
N ALA A 142 10.46 17.68 2.60
CA ALA A 142 11.76 17.30 2.03
C ALA A 142 12.80 16.88 3.08
N ARG A 143 12.45 16.84 4.38
CA ARG A 143 13.36 16.54 5.50
C ARG A 143 14.59 17.46 5.58
N ARG A 144 14.47 18.68 5.04
CA ARG A 144 15.51 19.71 5.12
C ARG A 144 15.38 20.56 6.37
N VAL A 145 14.14 20.71 6.88
CA VAL A 145 13.85 21.47 8.11
C VAL A 145 13.07 20.58 9.09
N PRO A 146 13.47 20.52 10.37
CA PRO A 146 12.80 19.68 11.36
C PRO A 146 11.39 20.16 11.67
N PHE A 147 10.50 19.22 12.02
CA PHE A 147 9.07 19.48 12.28
C PHE A 147 8.83 20.52 13.38
N LYS A 148 9.62 20.48 14.46
CA LYS A 148 9.52 21.44 15.57
C LYS A 148 9.71 22.90 15.12
N ILE A 149 10.49 23.13 14.07
CA ILE A 149 10.77 24.48 13.52
C ILE A 149 9.78 24.82 12.40
N ALA A 150 9.57 23.89 11.47
CA ALA A 150 8.78 24.18 10.28
C ALA A 150 7.29 24.38 10.57
N GLN A 151 6.72 23.59 11.48
CA GLN A 151 5.28 23.57 11.72
C GLN A 151 4.75 24.90 12.28
N PRO A 152 5.38 25.51 13.30
CA PRO A 152 4.99 26.85 13.75
C PRO A 152 5.05 27.90 12.63
N ILE A 153 6.11 27.88 11.81
CA ILE A 153 6.28 28.84 10.70
C ILE A 153 5.15 28.67 9.68
N THR A 154 4.83 27.43 9.31
CA THR A 154 3.77 27.12 8.36
C THR A 154 2.39 27.53 8.89
N ILE A 155 2.04 27.14 10.12
CA ILE A 155 0.74 27.42 10.72
C ILE A 155 0.55 28.94 10.90
N LEU A 156 1.52 29.61 11.53
CA LEU A 156 1.43 31.04 11.80
C LEU A 156 1.48 31.85 10.52
N GLY A 157 2.32 31.48 9.54
CA GLY A 157 2.41 32.20 8.28
C GLY A 157 1.10 32.13 7.47
N PHE A 158 0.48 30.94 7.35
CA PHE A 158 -0.83 30.84 6.70
C PHE A 158 -1.95 31.51 7.50
N TRP A 159 -1.91 31.43 8.84
CA TRP A 159 -2.91 32.09 9.69
C TRP A 159 -2.84 33.62 9.57
N ILE A 160 -1.64 34.21 9.67
CA ILE A 160 -1.42 35.65 9.50
C ILE A 160 -1.85 36.09 8.11
N ALA A 161 -1.44 35.37 7.06
CA ALA A 161 -1.84 35.69 5.69
C ALA A 161 -3.37 35.68 5.52
N SER A 162 -4.05 34.66 6.08
CA SER A 162 -5.50 34.57 6.06
C SER A 162 -6.17 35.74 6.78
N VAL A 163 -5.76 36.05 8.02
CA VAL A 163 -6.34 37.14 8.81
C VAL A 163 -6.17 38.49 8.12
N LEU A 164 -4.99 38.75 7.54
CA LEU A 164 -4.74 39.98 6.78
C LEU A 164 -5.66 40.10 5.57
N LEU A 165 -5.81 39.03 4.77
CA LEU A 165 -6.71 39.03 3.62
C LEU A 165 -8.18 39.13 4.02
N ILE A 166 -8.63 38.41 5.06
CA ILE A 166 -10.01 38.52 5.58
C ILE A 166 -10.28 39.96 6.03
N GLY A 167 -9.32 40.60 6.71
CA GLY A 167 -9.42 42.00 7.10
C GLY A 167 -9.56 42.93 5.90
N LEU A 168 -8.73 42.74 4.87
CA LEU A 168 -8.82 43.51 3.63
C LEU A 168 -10.16 43.30 2.91
N VAL A 169 -10.61 42.06 2.78
CA VAL A 169 -11.89 41.70 2.16
C VAL A 169 -13.06 42.32 2.92
N ALA A 170 -13.04 42.28 4.26
CA ALA A 170 -14.09 42.85 5.09
C ALA A 170 -14.18 44.38 4.93
N VAL A 171 -13.03 45.07 4.92
CA VAL A 171 -12.97 46.53 4.68
C VAL A 171 -13.41 46.85 3.25
N ALA A 172 -13.00 46.05 2.28
CA ALA A 172 -13.39 46.20 0.88
C ALA A 172 -14.90 45.96 0.65
N SER A 173 -15.56 45.19 1.51
CA SER A 173 -16.98 44.90 1.40
C SER A 173 -17.89 45.95 2.07
N SER A 174 -17.42 46.70 3.07
CA SER A 174 -18.28 47.62 3.85
C SER A 174 -18.32 49.05 3.29
N ASP A 175 -17.16 49.65 3.02
CA ASP A 175 -17.03 51.11 2.80
C ASP A 175 -16.18 51.46 1.57
N PHE A 176 -15.98 50.51 0.65
CA PHE A 176 -14.99 50.63 -0.41
C PHE A 176 -15.50 51.32 -1.69
N HIS A 177 -16.34 52.34 -1.52
CA HIS A 177 -16.83 53.17 -2.64
C HIS A 177 -15.86 54.32 -2.90
N ALA A 178 -15.38 54.47 -4.14
CA ALA A 178 -14.58 55.66 -4.48
C ALA A 178 -15.48 56.91 -4.52
N PRO A 179 -15.08 58.03 -3.88
CA PRO A 179 -15.90 59.22 -3.82
C PRO A 179 -16.15 59.78 -5.23
N GLY A 180 -17.44 59.87 -5.62
CA GLY A 180 -17.88 60.45 -6.89
C GLY A 180 -18.27 59.45 -7.99
N VAL A 181 -18.08 58.14 -7.79
CA VAL A 181 -18.43 57.11 -8.80
C VAL A 181 -19.69 56.36 -8.35
N LYS A 182 -20.75 56.38 -9.19
CA LYS A 182 -22.08 55.87 -8.80
C LYS A 182 -22.31 54.38 -9.06
N ARG A 183 -21.55 53.74 -9.96
CA ARG A 183 -21.67 52.31 -10.29
C ARG A 183 -20.29 51.65 -10.23
N GLN A 184 -20.02 50.99 -9.11
CA GLN A 184 -18.78 50.25 -8.89
C GLN A 184 -19.09 48.77 -8.67
N ALA A 185 -18.22 47.91 -9.18
CA ALA A 185 -18.22 46.48 -8.89
C ALA A 185 -16.84 46.05 -8.39
N LEU A 186 -16.83 44.91 -7.72
CA LEU A 186 -15.61 44.24 -7.29
C LEU A 186 -15.06 43.41 -8.45
N SER A 187 -13.74 43.49 -8.65
CA SER A 187 -13.04 42.80 -9.73
C SER A 187 -12.80 41.32 -9.41
N GLN A 188 -12.28 40.59 -10.39
CA GLN A 188 -11.81 39.21 -10.23
C GLN A 188 -10.76 39.07 -9.11
N ALA A 189 -9.88 40.06 -8.93
CA ALA A 189 -8.81 40.05 -7.92
C ALA A 189 -9.37 39.94 -6.49
N TYR A 190 -10.48 40.62 -6.21
CA TYR A 190 -11.17 40.53 -4.92
C TYR A 190 -11.65 39.11 -4.61
N TYR A 191 -12.23 38.40 -5.60
CA TYR A 191 -12.71 37.04 -5.40
C TYR A 191 -11.55 36.04 -5.26
N TYR A 192 -10.45 36.22 -5.99
CA TYR A 192 -9.22 35.45 -5.74
C TYR A 192 -8.68 35.64 -4.32
N ALA A 193 -8.80 36.85 -3.74
CA ALA A 193 -8.42 37.11 -2.35
C ALA A 193 -9.28 36.31 -1.36
N ILE A 194 -10.59 36.19 -1.61
CA ILE A 194 -11.50 35.37 -0.81
C ILE A 194 -11.09 33.89 -0.85
N PHE A 195 -10.84 33.35 -2.05
CA PHE A 195 -10.43 31.95 -2.20
C PHE A 195 -9.09 31.67 -1.51
N ALA A 196 -8.09 32.55 -1.70
CA ALA A 196 -6.80 32.44 -1.03
C ALA A 196 -6.96 32.46 0.50
N ALA A 197 -7.70 33.43 1.03
CA ALA A 197 -7.93 33.58 2.46
C ALA A 197 -8.61 32.33 3.07
N GLY A 198 -9.64 31.81 2.39
CA GLY A 198 -10.35 30.60 2.81
C GLY A 198 -9.46 29.36 2.81
N LEU A 199 -8.66 29.16 1.75
CA LEU A 199 -7.72 28.05 1.68
C LEU A 199 -6.64 28.13 2.76
N TYR A 200 -6.03 29.30 2.96
CA TYR A 200 -5.05 29.49 4.04
C TYR A 200 -5.65 29.18 5.41
N GLN A 201 -6.90 29.57 5.65
CA GLN A 201 -7.58 29.33 6.91
C GLN A 201 -7.81 27.83 7.15
N ILE A 202 -8.33 27.13 6.14
CA ILE A 202 -8.59 25.68 6.18
C ILE A 202 -7.27 24.93 6.40
N ILE A 203 -6.23 25.25 5.63
CA ILE A 203 -4.92 24.60 5.73
C ILE A 203 -4.32 24.84 7.12
N SER A 204 -4.34 26.08 7.62
CA SER A 204 -3.81 26.39 8.96
C SER A 204 -4.50 25.57 10.05
N TYR A 205 -5.83 25.46 10.03
CA TYR A 205 -6.57 24.65 11.00
C TYR A 205 -6.33 23.15 10.88
N LEU A 206 -6.25 22.63 9.65
CA LEU A 206 -5.89 21.23 9.43
C LEU A 206 -4.48 20.95 9.98
N MET A 207 -3.51 21.82 9.69
CA MET A 207 -2.14 21.68 10.19
C MET A 207 -2.06 21.80 11.72
N CYS A 208 -2.84 22.67 12.36
CA CYS A 208 -2.99 22.70 13.81
C CYS A 208 -3.44 21.34 14.38
N PHE A 209 -4.43 20.72 13.74
CA PHE A 209 -4.90 19.39 14.14
C PHE A 209 -3.79 18.32 13.98
N THR A 210 -3.03 18.38 12.89
CA THR A 210 -1.88 17.49 12.67
C THR A 210 -0.77 17.68 13.70
N VAL A 211 -0.46 18.91 14.07
CA VAL A 211 0.56 19.19 15.09
C VAL A 211 0.08 18.75 16.47
N TYR A 212 -1.19 18.99 16.80
CA TYR A 212 -1.79 18.52 18.04
C TYR A 212 -1.70 16.98 18.18
N GLY A 213 -2.04 16.24 17.14
CA GLY A 213 -1.93 14.77 17.14
C GLY A 213 -0.50 14.26 17.34
N ALA A 214 0.48 14.94 16.73
CA ALA A 214 1.90 14.60 16.89
C ALA A 214 2.41 14.88 18.31
N TYR A 215 1.99 15.99 18.94
CA TYR A 215 2.39 16.31 20.31
C TYR A 215 1.74 15.40 21.36
N LYS A 216 0.53 14.91 21.09
CA LYS A 216 -0.14 13.90 21.93
C LYS A 216 0.45 12.50 21.79
N GLY A 217 1.42 12.29 20.91
CA GLY A 217 2.09 11.00 20.72
C GLY A 217 1.28 9.99 19.91
N HIS A 218 0.29 10.44 19.13
CA HIS A 218 -0.46 9.52 18.26
C HIS A 218 0.33 9.10 17.00
N TYR A 219 1.36 9.84 16.61
CA TYR A 219 2.26 9.47 15.52
C TYR A 219 3.57 10.27 15.60
N SER A 220 4.57 9.81 14.86
CA SER A 220 5.89 10.45 14.79
C SER A 220 5.81 11.93 14.40
N LYS A 221 6.67 12.75 14.99
CA LYS A 221 6.85 14.18 14.64
C LYS A 221 7.62 14.35 13.33
N GLU A 222 7.55 13.38 12.43
CA GLU A 222 8.15 13.44 11.10
C GLU A 222 7.14 13.00 10.07
N PHE A 223 7.02 13.76 8.98
CA PHE A 223 6.19 13.34 7.85
C PHE A 223 6.94 12.29 7.02
N LYS A 224 6.56 11.01 7.21
CA LYS A 224 7.01 9.89 6.36
C LYS A 224 6.18 9.84 5.06
N LEU A 225 6.41 10.82 4.18
CA LEU A 225 5.73 10.91 2.89
C LEU A 225 6.39 10.01 1.85
N THR A 226 5.60 9.46 0.92
CA THR A 226 6.15 8.75 -0.25
C THR A 226 6.80 9.70 -1.23
N VAL A 227 7.61 9.12 -2.12
CA VAL A 227 8.09 9.81 -3.33
C VAL A 227 6.90 10.36 -4.13
N ALA A 228 5.84 9.58 -4.37
CA ALA A 228 4.65 10.04 -5.08
C ALA A 228 3.99 11.28 -4.43
N GLN A 229 3.95 11.35 -3.09
CA GLN A 229 3.36 12.49 -2.37
C GLN A 229 4.18 13.77 -2.56
N ARG A 230 5.52 13.65 -2.48
CA ARG A 230 6.45 14.76 -2.72
C ARG A 230 6.41 15.21 -4.18
N SER A 231 6.38 14.26 -5.10
CA SER A 231 6.26 14.52 -6.53
C SER A 231 4.97 15.24 -6.87
N LEU A 232 3.83 14.84 -6.29
CA LEU A 232 2.55 15.52 -6.52
C LEU A 232 2.64 17.01 -6.17
N MET A 233 3.21 17.35 -5.01
CA MET A 233 3.35 18.74 -4.60
C MET A 233 4.20 19.56 -5.57
N LEU A 234 5.36 19.03 -5.95
CA LEU A 234 6.26 19.71 -6.90
C LEU A 234 5.61 19.87 -8.27
N GLN A 235 4.86 18.85 -8.72
CA GLN A 235 4.09 18.91 -9.96
C GLN A 235 2.97 19.95 -9.87
N THR A 236 2.25 20.07 -8.75
CA THR A 236 1.24 21.13 -8.55
C THR A 236 1.86 22.52 -8.58
N ILE A 237 2.99 22.74 -7.90
CA ILE A 237 3.71 24.02 -7.94
C ILE A 237 4.15 24.34 -9.38
N MET A 238 4.74 23.37 -10.06
CA MET A 238 5.19 23.52 -11.44
C MET A 238 4.02 23.84 -12.38
N PHE A 239 2.87 23.16 -12.22
CA PHE A 239 1.66 23.41 -13.00
C PHE A 239 1.14 24.84 -12.79
N LEU A 240 1.03 25.30 -11.55
CA LEU A 240 0.53 26.65 -11.26
C LEU A 240 1.50 27.74 -11.76
N LEU A 241 2.81 27.56 -11.59
CA LEU A 241 3.80 28.48 -12.14
C LEU A 241 3.73 28.52 -13.67
N TYR A 242 3.51 27.36 -14.30
CA TYR A 242 3.32 27.26 -15.74
C TYR A 242 2.08 28.04 -16.20
N GLN A 243 0.96 27.92 -15.49
CA GLN A 243 -0.27 28.68 -15.79
C GLN A 243 -0.05 30.19 -15.64
N LEU A 244 0.49 30.64 -14.51
CA LEU A 244 0.70 32.07 -14.25
C LEU A 244 1.71 32.71 -15.22
N LEU A 245 2.77 31.98 -15.58
CA LEU A 245 3.74 32.45 -16.57
C LEU A 245 3.14 32.49 -17.97
N GLY A 246 2.36 31.48 -18.36
CA GLY A 246 1.61 31.47 -19.61
C GLY A 246 0.66 32.66 -19.70
N ALA A 247 -0.15 32.87 -18.67
CA ALA A 247 -1.06 34.00 -18.56
C ALA A 247 -0.33 35.35 -18.68
N LEU A 248 0.82 35.51 -18.03
CA LEU A 248 1.63 36.72 -18.14
C LEU A 248 2.07 36.99 -19.58
N VAL A 249 2.57 35.96 -20.26
CA VAL A 249 3.00 36.05 -21.66
C VAL A 249 1.83 36.42 -22.57
N TYR A 250 0.69 35.74 -22.45
CA TYR A 250 -0.48 36.00 -23.28
C TYR A 250 -1.15 37.35 -22.99
N SER A 251 -1.17 37.79 -21.72
CA SER A 251 -1.66 39.14 -21.39
C SER A 251 -0.87 40.24 -22.10
N HIS A 252 0.44 40.04 -22.30
CA HIS A 252 1.27 41.02 -22.98
C HIS A 252 1.14 40.95 -24.51
N ILE A 253 1.00 39.74 -25.06
CA ILE A 253 0.95 39.52 -26.50
C ILE A 253 -0.42 39.88 -27.08
N GLU A 254 -1.50 39.45 -26.43
CA GLU A 254 -2.87 39.66 -26.92
C GLU A 254 -3.53 40.92 -26.32
N GLY A 255 -2.89 41.54 -25.32
CA GLY A 255 -3.41 42.74 -24.66
C GLY A 255 -4.58 42.47 -23.71
N TRP A 256 -4.78 41.21 -23.29
CA TRP A 256 -5.79 40.82 -22.32
C TRP A 256 -5.43 41.29 -20.91
N LYS A 257 -6.44 41.45 -20.05
CA LYS A 257 -6.19 41.57 -18.60
C LYS A 257 -5.48 40.31 -18.11
N PHE A 258 -4.62 40.44 -17.11
CA PHE A 258 -3.83 39.33 -16.62
C PHE A 258 -4.73 38.21 -16.07
N LEU A 259 -5.78 38.57 -15.33
CA LEU A 259 -6.70 37.58 -14.75
C LEU A 259 -7.56 36.88 -15.80
N ASP A 260 -7.94 37.57 -16.87
CA ASP A 260 -8.59 36.95 -18.02
C ASP A 260 -7.64 35.98 -18.74
N ALA A 261 -6.35 36.32 -18.86
CA ALA A 261 -5.33 35.43 -19.40
C ALA A 261 -5.08 34.20 -18.50
N VAL A 262 -5.25 34.32 -17.17
CA VAL A 262 -5.21 33.18 -16.24
C VAL A 262 -6.41 32.25 -16.48
N TYR A 263 -7.61 32.81 -16.60
CA TYR A 263 -8.81 32.04 -16.96
C TYR A 263 -8.63 31.29 -18.29
N TRP A 264 -8.06 31.96 -19.30
CA TRP A 264 -7.71 31.36 -20.58
C TRP A 264 -6.68 30.23 -20.49
N ALA A 265 -5.58 30.47 -19.78
CA ALA A 265 -4.49 29.51 -19.61
C ALA A 265 -5.02 28.21 -18.97
N GLU A 266 -5.90 28.35 -17.98
CA GLU A 266 -6.52 27.25 -17.26
C GLU A 266 -7.38 26.38 -18.18
N PHE A 267 -8.37 26.94 -18.89
CA PHE A 267 -9.25 26.13 -19.74
C PHE A 267 -8.52 25.53 -20.95
N THR A 268 -7.44 26.17 -21.40
CA THR A 268 -6.58 25.65 -22.48
C THR A 268 -5.75 24.46 -21.99
N SER A 269 -5.11 24.59 -20.82
CA SER A 269 -4.25 23.55 -20.26
C SER A 269 -5.02 22.34 -19.76
N LEU A 270 -6.25 22.55 -19.27
CA LEU A 270 -7.18 21.50 -18.88
C LEU A 270 -7.96 20.87 -20.04
N THR A 271 -7.59 21.21 -21.29
CA THR A 271 -8.19 20.69 -22.52
C THR A 271 -9.69 20.89 -22.63
N ILE A 272 -10.24 21.92 -21.96
CA ILE A 272 -11.67 22.24 -22.02
C ILE A 272 -11.96 22.99 -23.32
N GLY A 273 -11.18 24.03 -23.62
CA GLY A 273 -11.22 24.71 -24.92
C GLY A 273 -12.53 25.43 -25.26
N ILE A 274 -13.06 26.27 -24.36
CA ILE A 274 -14.33 27.01 -24.54
C ILE A 274 -14.34 27.83 -25.85
N GLY A 275 -13.21 28.48 -26.20
CA GLY A 275 -12.99 28.97 -27.55
C GLY A 275 -13.73 30.24 -27.98
N ASP A 276 -14.30 30.99 -27.03
CA ASP A 276 -15.07 32.22 -27.31
C ASP A 276 -14.19 33.49 -27.29
N ASP A 277 -14.46 34.45 -26.40
CA ASP A 277 -13.83 35.79 -26.39
C ASP A 277 -12.31 35.78 -26.16
N TYR A 278 -11.78 34.70 -25.59
CA TYR A 278 -10.35 34.54 -25.30
C TYR A 278 -9.72 33.50 -26.23
N THR A 279 -9.45 33.90 -27.46
CA THR A 279 -8.69 33.08 -28.42
C THR A 279 -7.49 33.85 -28.96
N PRO A 280 -6.28 33.26 -29.01
CA PRO A 280 -5.12 33.95 -29.55
C PRO A 280 -5.36 34.41 -31.00
N THR A 281 -5.35 35.71 -31.22
CA THR A 281 -5.57 36.32 -32.54
C THR A 281 -4.25 36.65 -33.22
N THR A 282 -3.20 36.96 -32.44
CA THR A 282 -1.89 37.31 -32.99
C THR A 282 -1.18 36.09 -33.58
N HIS A 283 -0.36 36.31 -34.61
CA HIS A 283 0.48 35.25 -35.18
C HIS A 283 1.43 34.65 -34.14
N LEU A 284 1.98 35.49 -33.25
CA LEU A 284 2.87 35.05 -32.18
C LEU A 284 2.10 34.22 -31.13
N GLY A 285 0.95 34.69 -30.67
CA GLY A 285 0.11 33.97 -29.70
C GLY A 285 -0.36 32.61 -30.21
N ARG A 286 -0.75 32.52 -31.50
CA ARG A 286 -1.07 31.24 -32.16
C ARG A 286 0.15 30.32 -32.30
N GLY A 287 1.33 30.88 -32.60
CA GLY A 287 2.57 30.11 -32.68
C GLY A 287 3.02 29.54 -31.32
N LEU A 288 2.86 30.32 -30.26
CA LEU A 288 3.19 29.90 -28.88
C LEU A 288 2.13 28.95 -28.28
N LEU A 289 0.93 28.88 -28.86
CA LEU A 289 -0.14 28.02 -28.38
C LEU A 289 0.25 26.54 -28.46
N PHE A 290 0.92 26.13 -29.55
CA PHE A 290 1.31 24.73 -29.73
C PHE A 290 2.22 24.21 -28.60
N PRO A 291 3.37 24.85 -28.29
CA PRO A 291 4.19 24.41 -27.16
C PRO A 291 3.52 24.64 -25.80
N PHE A 292 2.69 25.68 -25.65
CA PHE A 292 1.97 25.95 -24.41
C PHE A 292 0.94 24.84 -24.08
N ALA A 293 0.09 24.50 -25.04
CA ALA A 293 -0.90 23.45 -24.86
C ALA A 293 -0.23 22.09 -24.61
N MET A 294 0.82 21.74 -25.37
CA MET A 294 1.55 20.49 -25.18
C MET A 294 2.18 20.40 -23.78
N GLY A 295 2.84 21.46 -23.32
CA GLY A 295 3.43 21.50 -21.97
C GLY A 295 2.36 21.39 -20.87
N GLY A 296 1.25 22.13 -21.00
CA GLY A 296 0.13 22.06 -20.08
C GLY A 296 -0.45 20.65 -19.95
N ILE A 297 -0.71 19.98 -21.09
CA ILE A 297 -1.26 18.62 -21.15
C ILE A 297 -0.30 17.60 -20.52
N ILE A 298 1.00 17.69 -20.80
CA ILE A 298 2.01 16.78 -20.22
C ILE A 298 2.03 16.94 -18.70
N ILE A 299 2.09 18.17 -18.20
CA ILE A 299 2.12 18.42 -16.76
C ILE A 299 0.82 17.95 -16.10
N LEU A 300 -0.33 18.20 -16.73
CA LEU A 300 -1.62 17.71 -16.26
C LEU A 300 -1.65 16.17 -16.17
N GLY A 301 -1.16 15.48 -17.20
CA GLY A 301 -1.06 14.02 -17.22
C GLY A 301 -0.19 13.47 -16.09
N LEU A 302 0.92 14.15 -15.77
CA LEU A 302 1.79 13.81 -14.64
C LEU A 302 1.09 14.01 -13.30
N VAL A 303 0.43 15.15 -13.09
CA VAL A 303 -0.34 15.43 -11.87
C VAL A 303 -1.42 14.38 -11.67
N VAL A 304 -2.18 14.10 -12.72
CA VAL A 304 -3.25 13.10 -12.73
C VAL A 304 -2.71 11.70 -12.43
N GLY A 305 -1.60 11.31 -13.05
CA GLY A 305 -0.92 10.03 -12.79
C GLY A 305 -0.49 9.88 -11.34
N SER A 306 0.08 10.95 -10.76
CA SER A 306 0.47 10.98 -9.34
C SER A 306 -0.73 10.95 -8.40
N ILE A 307 -1.83 11.65 -8.70
CA ILE A 307 -3.06 11.58 -7.90
C ILE A 307 -3.61 10.16 -7.90
N ARG A 308 -3.62 9.51 -9.07
CA ARG A 308 -4.01 8.10 -9.19
C ARG A 308 -3.10 7.22 -8.32
N SER A 309 -1.79 7.26 -8.49
CA SER A 309 -0.89 6.39 -7.71
C SER A 309 -1.05 6.58 -6.20
N LEU A 310 -1.28 7.81 -5.73
CA LEU A 310 -1.54 8.10 -4.31
C LEU A 310 -2.83 7.47 -3.77
N ILE A 311 -3.91 7.53 -4.53
CA ILE A 311 -5.18 6.91 -4.15
C ILE A 311 -5.06 5.38 -4.21
N LEU A 312 -4.37 4.84 -5.22
CA LEU A 312 -4.25 3.41 -5.43
C LEU A 312 -3.24 2.73 -4.47
N GLU A 313 -2.10 3.35 -4.12
CA GLU A 313 -1.02 2.67 -3.38
C GLU A 313 -1.30 2.49 -1.88
N ARG A 314 -1.80 3.52 -1.18
CA ARG A 314 -1.92 3.50 0.29
C ARG A 314 -3.35 3.34 0.80
N GLY A 315 -4.33 3.90 0.08
CA GLY A 315 -5.75 3.74 0.40
C GLY A 315 -6.20 2.29 0.24
N LYS A 316 -5.76 1.62 -0.84
CA LYS A 316 -6.19 0.26 -1.18
C LYS A 316 -5.75 -0.79 -0.16
N LYS A 317 -4.48 -0.81 0.30
CA LYS A 317 -3.99 -1.86 1.22
C LYS A 317 -4.72 -1.80 2.57
N LYS A 318 -4.81 -0.61 3.19
CA LYS A 318 -5.57 -0.38 4.43
C LYS A 318 -7.04 -0.71 4.30
N LEU A 319 -7.67 -0.22 3.24
CA LEU A 319 -9.09 -0.45 3.00
C LEU A 319 -9.35 -1.92 2.66
N ALA A 320 -8.45 -2.58 1.95
CA ALA A 320 -8.54 -4.01 1.62
C ALA A 320 -8.53 -4.85 2.89
N ALA A 321 -7.52 -4.72 3.75
CA ALA A 321 -7.45 -5.45 5.01
C ALA A 321 -8.72 -5.25 5.86
N ARG A 322 -9.18 -4.00 5.98
CA ARG A 322 -10.41 -3.67 6.73
C ARG A 322 -11.67 -4.27 6.10
N LEU A 323 -11.81 -4.22 4.79
CA LEU A 323 -12.98 -4.78 4.10
C LEU A 323 -12.96 -6.32 4.16
N THR A 324 -11.79 -6.95 4.00
CA THR A 324 -11.61 -8.39 4.17
C THR A 324 -12.03 -8.81 5.58
N GLU A 325 -11.52 -8.13 6.61
CA GLU A 325 -11.89 -8.41 8.00
C GLU A 325 -13.38 -8.18 8.27
N LYS A 326 -13.95 -7.06 7.78
CA LYS A 326 -15.39 -6.78 7.92
C LYS A 326 -16.26 -7.84 7.24
N THR A 327 -15.83 -8.37 6.10
CA THR A 327 -16.55 -9.41 5.34
C THR A 327 -16.36 -10.78 5.99
N ARG A 328 -15.16 -11.12 6.48
CA ARG A 328 -14.88 -12.29 7.31
C ARG A 328 -15.79 -12.32 8.54
N MET A 329 -15.89 -11.20 9.25
CA MET A 329 -16.77 -11.07 10.42
C MET A 329 -18.26 -11.22 10.08
N ARG A 330 -18.70 -10.79 8.89
CA ARG A 330 -20.06 -11.04 8.40
C ARG A 330 -20.30 -12.53 8.16
N LEU A 331 -19.34 -13.22 7.57
CA LEU A 331 -19.39 -14.67 7.36
C LEU A 331 -19.47 -15.41 8.70
N LEU A 332 -18.57 -15.13 9.64
CA LEU A 332 -18.55 -15.79 10.96
C LEU A 332 -19.87 -15.62 11.73
N LYS A 333 -20.47 -14.43 11.69
CA LYS A 333 -21.80 -14.17 12.29
C LYS A 333 -22.91 -14.97 11.64
N GLU A 334 -22.81 -15.26 10.35
CA GLU A 334 -23.80 -16.05 9.62
C GLU A 334 -23.63 -17.55 9.93
N VAL A 335 -22.39 -18.04 9.91
CA VAL A 335 -22.04 -19.43 10.26
C VAL A 335 -22.47 -19.76 11.69
N GLU A 336 -22.20 -18.87 12.65
CA GLU A 336 -22.63 -19.05 14.04
C GLU A 336 -24.17 -19.06 14.19
N ARG A 337 -24.87 -18.19 13.45
CA ARG A 337 -26.34 -18.16 13.42
C ARG A 337 -26.93 -19.46 12.86
N ILE A 338 -26.28 -20.05 11.86
CA ILE A 338 -26.67 -21.32 11.26
C ILE A 338 -26.39 -22.48 12.22
N SER A 339 -25.20 -22.53 12.82
CA SER A 339 -24.80 -23.55 13.81
C SER A 339 -25.77 -23.59 15.01
N LYS A 340 -26.13 -22.43 15.57
CA LYS A 340 -27.09 -22.33 16.68
C LYS A 340 -28.51 -22.76 16.31
N LYS A 341 -28.90 -22.64 15.03
CA LYS A 341 -30.24 -23.04 14.53
C LYS A 341 -30.14 -24.39 13.79
N LYS A 342 -29.87 -25.47 14.54
CA LYS A 342 -29.79 -26.88 14.07
C LYS A 342 -30.90 -27.32 13.08
N SER A 343 -32.07 -26.66 13.06
CA SER A 343 -33.21 -26.99 12.20
C SER A 343 -33.35 -26.20 10.88
N LEU A 344 -32.52 -25.18 10.62
CA LEU A 344 -32.61 -24.33 9.41
C LEU A 344 -31.54 -24.59 8.34
N LEU A 345 -30.58 -25.48 8.61
CA LEU A 345 -29.55 -25.95 7.65
C LEU A 345 -30.14 -26.43 6.31
N ARG A 346 -31.43 -26.78 6.28
CA ARG A 346 -32.08 -27.35 5.11
C ARG A 346 -32.45 -26.33 4.01
N ARG A 347 -32.41 -25.01 4.25
CA ARG A 347 -33.09 -24.06 3.32
C ARG A 347 -32.30 -22.88 2.72
N LYS A 348 -31.15 -22.43 3.24
CA LYS A 348 -30.33 -21.36 2.60
C LYS A 348 -28.83 -21.54 2.87
N GLY A 349 -28.00 -21.39 1.84
CA GLY A 349 -26.54 -21.29 1.99
C GLY A 349 -26.14 -19.95 2.62
N ALA A 350 -25.07 -19.93 3.41
CA ALA A 350 -24.55 -18.72 4.02
C ALA A 350 -23.85 -17.88 2.94
N LEU A 351 -24.33 -16.66 2.66
CA LEU A 351 -23.66 -15.71 1.77
C LEU A 351 -23.33 -16.21 0.34
N GLY A 352 -23.93 -17.30 -0.15
CA GLY A 352 -23.57 -17.91 -1.45
C GLY A 352 -22.48 -19.01 -1.37
N LEU A 353 -22.14 -19.45 -0.16
CA LEU A 353 -21.40 -20.69 0.06
C LEU A 353 -22.27 -21.90 -0.25
N GLU A 354 -21.63 -22.95 -0.74
CA GLU A 354 -22.27 -24.24 -0.98
C GLU A 354 -22.68 -24.87 0.36
N LYS A 355 -23.67 -25.76 0.32
CA LYS A 355 -24.18 -26.36 1.56
C LYS A 355 -23.13 -27.21 2.27
N ASP A 356 -22.34 -27.93 1.50
CA ASP A 356 -21.34 -28.87 2.01
C ASP A 356 -20.16 -28.11 2.64
N THR A 357 -19.73 -27.01 2.02
CA THR A 357 -18.75 -26.09 2.61
C THR A 357 -19.27 -25.45 3.89
N THR A 358 -20.51 -24.95 3.89
CA THR A 358 -21.10 -24.35 5.11
C THR A 358 -21.22 -25.36 6.26
N LYS A 359 -21.49 -26.63 5.95
CA LYS A 359 -21.55 -27.72 6.95
C LYS A 359 -20.16 -28.02 7.51
N ALA A 360 -19.16 -28.16 6.65
CA ALA A 360 -17.78 -28.41 7.05
C ALA A 360 -17.20 -27.31 7.98
N LEU A 361 -17.62 -26.04 7.79
CA LEU A 361 -17.24 -24.92 8.65
C LEU A 361 -17.79 -24.99 10.08
N THR A 362 -18.76 -25.87 10.36
CA THR A 362 -19.42 -25.98 11.68
C THR A 362 -18.95 -27.18 12.51
N VAL A 363 -18.07 -28.02 11.96
CA VAL A 363 -17.57 -29.27 12.58
C VAL A 363 -16.27 -29.01 13.34
N GLU A 364 -16.10 -29.60 14.53
CA GLU A 364 -14.85 -29.47 15.29
C GLU A 364 -13.76 -30.43 14.74
N PRO A 365 -12.46 -30.07 14.84
CA PRO A 365 -11.37 -30.92 14.40
C PRO A 365 -11.44 -32.30 15.08
N GLY A 366 -11.43 -33.37 14.29
CA GLY A 366 -11.44 -34.74 14.81
C GLY A 366 -12.81 -35.31 15.21
N ASP A 367 -13.92 -34.59 14.97
CA ASP A 367 -15.29 -35.09 15.24
C ASP A 367 -15.71 -36.30 14.35
N GLY A 368 -14.89 -36.67 13.36
CA GLY A 368 -15.09 -37.86 12.52
C GLY A 368 -16.27 -37.77 11.53
N GLU A 369 -17.08 -36.70 11.57
CA GLU A 369 -18.21 -36.48 10.64
C GLU A 369 -17.75 -36.07 9.23
N VAL A 370 -16.57 -35.44 9.11
CA VAL A 370 -15.98 -34.93 7.86
C VAL A 370 -14.47 -35.18 7.93
N SER A 371 -13.84 -35.52 6.79
CA SER A 371 -12.37 -35.66 6.73
C SER A 371 -11.69 -34.34 7.05
N GLU A 372 -10.59 -34.34 7.79
CA GLU A 372 -9.87 -33.11 8.16
C GLU A 372 -9.44 -32.32 6.92
N LEU A 373 -9.03 -33.01 5.86
CA LEU A 373 -8.64 -32.40 4.58
C LEU A 373 -9.84 -31.71 3.89
N GLU A 374 -11.03 -32.32 3.94
CA GLU A 374 -12.25 -31.72 3.39
C GLU A 374 -12.69 -30.49 4.21
N ARG A 375 -12.51 -30.54 5.53
CA ARG A 375 -12.77 -29.42 6.44
C ARG A 375 -11.86 -28.23 6.11
N ARG A 376 -10.55 -28.47 5.97
CA ARG A 376 -9.55 -27.44 5.65
C ARG A 376 -9.76 -26.87 4.25
N GLN A 377 -10.08 -27.69 3.26
CA GLN A 377 -10.45 -27.24 1.93
C GLN A 377 -11.66 -26.30 1.97
N ALA A 378 -12.70 -26.65 2.73
CA ALA A 378 -13.88 -25.80 2.89
C ALA A 378 -13.57 -24.47 3.61
N GLU A 379 -12.67 -24.47 4.59
CA GLU A 379 -12.20 -23.23 5.23
C GLU A 379 -11.43 -22.33 4.24
N PHE A 380 -10.56 -22.92 3.42
CA PHE A 380 -9.82 -22.21 2.37
C PHE A 380 -10.76 -21.59 1.33
N GLU A 381 -11.69 -22.38 0.78
CA GLU A 381 -12.67 -21.91 -0.21
C GLU A 381 -13.55 -20.79 0.35
N ALA A 382 -13.94 -20.90 1.63
CA ALA A 382 -14.71 -19.84 2.29
C ALA A 382 -13.90 -18.55 2.43
N MET A 383 -12.61 -18.65 2.78
CA MET A 383 -11.72 -17.49 2.85
C MET A 383 -11.48 -16.87 1.46
N ARG A 384 -11.35 -17.67 0.41
CA ARG A 384 -11.28 -17.18 -0.98
C ARG A 384 -12.49 -16.37 -1.37
N LYS A 385 -13.70 -16.87 -1.08
CA LYS A 385 -14.95 -16.11 -1.32
C LYS A 385 -15.00 -14.82 -0.53
N VAL A 386 -14.50 -14.81 0.72
CA VAL A 386 -14.37 -13.58 1.51
C VAL A 386 -13.44 -12.57 0.84
N GLN A 387 -12.27 -12.99 0.35
CA GLN A 387 -11.35 -12.12 -0.39
C GLN A 387 -11.98 -11.56 -1.66
N GLU A 388 -12.71 -12.40 -2.42
CA GLU A 388 -13.40 -11.98 -3.64
C GLU A 388 -14.51 -10.96 -3.37
N TRP A 389 -15.36 -11.20 -2.38
CA TRP A 389 -16.41 -10.26 -1.98
C TRP A 389 -15.82 -8.97 -1.43
N ALA A 390 -14.75 -9.03 -0.64
CA ALA A 390 -14.07 -7.84 -0.14
C ALA A 390 -13.44 -7.03 -1.27
N ALA A 391 -12.81 -7.70 -2.26
CA ALA A 391 -12.26 -7.05 -3.43
C ALA A 391 -13.34 -6.40 -4.32
N ALA A 392 -14.49 -7.06 -4.49
CA ALA A 392 -15.63 -6.51 -5.20
C ALA A 392 -16.23 -5.31 -4.44
N GLU A 393 -16.53 -5.45 -3.14
CA GLU A 393 -17.02 -4.36 -2.29
C GLU A 393 -16.07 -3.15 -2.35
N ARG A 394 -14.75 -3.38 -2.33
CA ARG A 394 -13.75 -2.32 -2.49
C ARG A 394 -13.87 -1.57 -3.82
N LYS A 395 -13.96 -2.30 -4.94
CA LYS A 395 -14.09 -1.69 -6.28
C LYS A 395 -15.37 -0.85 -6.38
N TYR A 396 -16.50 -1.40 -5.95
CA TYR A 396 -17.78 -0.68 -5.95
C TYR A 396 -17.79 0.52 -5.00
N MET A 397 -17.18 0.42 -3.82
CA MET A 397 -17.05 1.54 -2.89
C MET A 397 -16.20 2.66 -3.47
N SER A 398 -15.08 2.33 -4.15
CA SER A 398 -14.26 3.33 -4.86
C SER A 398 -15.08 4.04 -5.92
N LEU A 399 -15.74 3.27 -6.79
CA LEU A 399 -16.61 3.81 -7.85
C LEU A 399 -17.73 4.69 -7.29
N LEU A 400 -18.37 4.28 -6.19
CA LEU A 400 -19.44 5.05 -5.55
C LEU A 400 -18.90 6.37 -5.00
N ILE A 401 -17.74 6.36 -4.33
CA ILE A 401 -17.11 7.56 -3.78
C ILE A 401 -16.71 8.52 -4.90
N SER A 402 -16.07 8.04 -5.97
CA SER A 402 -15.67 8.87 -7.11
C SER A 402 -16.87 9.41 -7.89
N THR A 403 -17.91 8.60 -8.08
CA THR A 403 -19.18 9.04 -8.71
C THR A 403 -19.88 10.10 -7.85
N PHE A 404 -19.93 9.91 -6.53
CA PHE A 404 -20.51 10.89 -5.61
C PHE A 404 -19.72 12.21 -5.63
N ALA A 405 -18.39 12.15 -5.58
CA ALA A 405 -17.54 13.34 -5.66
C ALA A 405 -17.73 14.10 -6.98
N PHE A 406 -17.79 13.38 -8.10
CA PHE A 406 -18.08 13.95 -9.42
C PHE A 406 -19.46 14.61 -9.46
N ALA A 407 -20.51 13.91 -9.02
CA ALA A 407 -21.88 14.44 -8.98
C ALA A 407 -22.01 15.66 -8.03
N PHE A 408 -21.29 15.64 -6.91
CA PHE A 408 -21.24 16.75 -5.97
C PHE A 408 -20.60 17.99 -6.60
N LEU A 409 -19.41 17.86 -7.21
CA LEU A 409 -18.75 18.98 -7.90
C LEU A 409 -19.58 19.49 -9.07
N TRP A 410 -20.25 18.60 -9.80
CA TRP A 410 -21.13 18.96 -10.91
C TRP A 410 -22.33 19.79 -10.45
N THR A 411 -23.10 19.29 -9.48
CA THR A 411 -24.37 19.90 -9.04
C THR A 411 -24.17 21.16 -8.20
N ILE A 412 -23.13 21.18 -7.35
CA ILE A 412 -22.77 22.37 -6.56
C ILE A 412 -22.10 23.42 -7.45
N GLY A 413 -21.26 23.01 -8.40
CA GLY A 413 -20.68 23.92 -9.40
C GLY A 413 -21.77 24.65 -10.16
N ALA A 414 -22.77 23.92 -10.66
CA ALA A 414 -23.92 24.49 -11.35
C ALA A 414 -24.72 25.49 -10.50
N LEU A 415 -24.89 25.22 -9.20
CA LEU A 415 -25.59 26.13 -8.28
C LEU A 415 -24.83 27.45 -8.12
N VAL A 416 -23.50 27.40 -8.05
CA VAL A 416 -22.68 28.60 -7.95
C VAL A 416 -22.71 29.38 -9.27
N PHE A 417 -22.56 28.72 -10.42
CA PHE A 417 -22.62 29.38 -11.72
C PHE A 417 -23.97 30.04 -11.99
N GLU A 418 -25.09 29.40 -11.63
CA GLU A 418 -26.41 30.04 -11.70
C GLU A 418 -26.45 31.33 -10.86
N ARG A 419 -25.78 31.33 -9.71
CA ARG A 419 -25.77 32.48 -8.81
C ARG A 419 -24.83 33.59 -9.26
N THR A 420 -23.67 33.27 -9.83
CA THR A 420 -22.69 34.25 -10.31
C THR A 420 -23.10 34.84 -11.66
N GLU A 421 -23.63 34.02 -12.57
CA GLU A 421 -24.02 34.43 -13.93
C GLU A 421 -25.48 34.88 -14.04
N ARG A 422 -26.08 35.37 -12.95
CA ARG A 422 -27.45 35.93 -12.98
C ARG A 422 -27.61 37.08 -13.97
N ASN A 423 -26.53 37.82 -14.24
CA ASN A 423 -26.52 38.91 -15.21
C ASN A 423 -26.77 38.43 -16.65
N GLN A 424 -26.42 37.17 -16.94
CA GLN A 424 -26.66 36.50 -18.21
C GLN A 424 -27.97 35.67 -18.20
N GLU A 425 -28.77 35.77 -17.14
CA GLU A 425 -30.03 35.03 -16.96
C GLU A 425 -29.89 33.50 -17.06
N TRP A 426 -28.74 32.96 -16.61
CA TRP A 426 -28.53 31.50 -16.61
C TRP A 426 -29.55 30.81 -15.70
N SER A 427 -30.21 29.78 -16.24
CA SER A 427 -31.01 28.87 -15.43
C SER A 427 -30.12 27.84 -14.73
N TYR A 428 -30.60 27.24 -13.64
CA TYR A 428 -29.91 26.11 -13.01
C TYR A 428 -29.61 24.97 -13.99
N PHE A 429 -30.55 24.66 -14.89
CA PHE A 429 -30.35 23.62 -15.90
C PHE A 429 -29.28 24.01 -16.93
N GLY A 430 -29.27 25.27 -17.39
CA GLY A 430 -28.19 25.78 -18.25
C GLY A 430 -26.82 25.68 -17.56
N SER A 431 -26.77 26.03 -16.27
CA SER A 431 -25.57 25.92 -15.44
C SER A 431 -25.13 24.47 -15.22
N LEU A 432 -26.08 23.53 -15.10
CA LEU A 432 -25.81 22.08 -15.05
C LEU A 432 -25.23 21.59 -16.37
N TYR A 433 -25.81 21.99 -17.50
CA TYR A 433 -25.31 21.65 -18.82
C TYR A 433 -23.89 22.17 -19.04
N PHE A 434 -23.65 23.46 -18.77
CA PHE A 434 -22.31 24.07 -18.83
C PHE A 434 -21.31 23.34 -17.93
N SER A 435 -21.68 23.06 -16.69
CA SER A 435 -20.80 22.37 -15.74
C SER A 435 -20.48 20.95 -16.21
N TYR A 436 -21.44 20.26 -16.84
CA TYR A 436 -21.23 18.90 -17.38
C TYR A 436 -20.30 18.89 -18.59
N THR A 437 -20.53 19.75 -19.56
CA THR A 437 -19.70 19.85 -20.78
C THR A 437 -18.29 20.33 -20.45
N THR A 438 -18.15 21.20 -19.45
CA THR A 438 -16.85 21.64 -18.92
C THR A 438 -16.13 20.53 -18.17
N LEU A 439 -16.83 19.80 -17.28
CA LEU A 439 -16.27 18.67 -16.54
C LEU A 439 -15.70 17.62 -17.48
N LEU A 440 -16.45 17.27 -18.52
CA LEU A 440 -16.07 16.30 -19.55
C LEU A 440 -15.05 16.84 -20.56
N THR A 441 -14.56 18.06 -20.36
CA THR A 441 -13.59 18.74 -21.24
C THR A 441 -14.05 18.76 -22.70
N ILE A 442 -15.36 18.96 -22.92
CA ILE A 442 -15.96 19.12 -24.26
C ILE A 442 -15.91 20.59 -24.67
N GLY A 443 -16.33 21.48 -23.77
CA GLY A 443 -16.22 22.94 -23.92
C GLY A 443 -16.78 23.50 -25.23
N TYR A 444 -18.09 23.38 -25.46
CA TYR A 444 -18.71 23.88 -26.70
C TYR A 444 -18.60 25.40 -26.93
N GLY A 445 -18.42 26.19 -25.86
CA GLY A 445 -18.38 27.65 -25.96
C GLY A 445 -19.74 28.32 -26.06
N ASP A 446 -20.84 27.58 -25.88
CA ASP A 446 -22.21 28.12 -25.93
C ASP A 446 -22.66 28.79 -24.63
N PHE A 447 -22.03 28.43 -23.52
CA PHE A 447 -22.15 29.08 -22.22
C PHE A 447 -20.75 29.35 -21.69
N GLU A 448 -20.48 30.59 -21.26
CA GLU A 448 -19.25 30.92 -20.56
C GLU A 448 -19.42 31.90 -19.38
N PRO A 449 -18.68 31.72 -18.27
CA PRO A 449 -18.69 32.66 -17.16
C PRO A 449 -18.05 34.00 -17.55
N MET A 450 -18.85 35.07 -17.51
CA MET A 450 -18.39 36.43 -17.82
C MET A 450 -18.32 37.31 -16.58
N SER A 451 -19.00 36.94 -15.49
CA SER A 451 -18.97 37.73 -14.26
C SER A 451 -17.60 37.73 -13.59
N ASN A 452 -17.29 38.85 -12.91
CA ASN A 452 -16.05 38.99 -12.12
C ASN A 452 -15.93 37.94 -11.00
N SER A 453 -17.03 37.34 -10.56
CA SER A 453 -17.05 36.24 -9.59
C SER A 453 -16.99 34.85 -10.25
N GLY A 454 -17.53 34.71 -11.45
CA GLY A 454 -17.67 33.45 -12.17
C GLY A 454 -16.35 32.93 -12.73
N LYS A 455 -15.52 33.80 -13.33
CA LYS A 455 -14.20 33.41 -13.86
C LYS A 455 -13.25 32.89 -12.76
N PRO A 456 -13.06 33.58 -11.61
CA PRO A 456 -12.25 33.05 -10.52
C PRO A 456 -12.81 31.76 -9.92
N PHE A 457 -14.14 31.65 -9.80
CA PHE A 457 -14.78 30.42 -9.34
C PHE A 457 -14.55 29.27 -10.33
N PHE A 458 -14.64 29.51 -11.63
CA PHE A 458 -14.32 28.54 -12.66
C PHE A 458 -12.91 28.01 -12.48
N VAL A 459 -11.90 28.89 -12.40
CA VAL A 459 -10.50 28.48 -12.21
C VAL A 459 -10.33 27.64 -10.94
N PHE A 460 -10.94 28.04 -9.82
CA PHE A 460 -10.88 27.25 -8.59
C PHE A 460 -11.57 25.89 -8.72
N TRP A 461 -12.75 25.86 -9.32
CA TRP A 461 -13.56 24.66 -9.45
C TRP A 461 -12.95 23.66 -10.44
N THR A 462 -12.42 24.11 -11.59
CA THR A 462 -11.80 23.24 -12.60
C THR A 462 -10.56 22.52 -12.10
N LEU A 463 -9.75 23.17 -11.24
CA LEU A 463 -8.60 22.56 -10.56
C LEU A 463 -8.99 21.35 -9.68
N LEU A 464 -10.24 21.27 -9.22
CA LEU A 464 -10.77 20.14 -8.44
C LEU A 464 -11.56 19.15 -9.29
N ALA A 465 -12.32 19.67 -10.26
CA ALA A 465 -13.20 18.94 -11.15
C ALA A 465 -12.43 17.98 -12.07
N VAL A 466 -11.38 18.45 -12.76
CA VAL A 466 -10.66 17.62 -13.75
C VAL A 466 -9.92 16.42 -13.11
N PRO A 467 -9.20 16.58 -11.98
CA PRO A 467 -8.66 15.43 -11.27
C PRO A 467 -9.74 14.44 -10.82
N THR A 468 -10.90 14.95 -10.36
CA THR A 468 -12.02 14.11 -9.91
C THR A 468 -12.62 13.30 -11.06
N LEU A 469 -12.80 13.90 -12.25
CA LEU A 469 -13.21 13.16 -13.44
C LEU A 469 -12.22 12.05 -13.77
N THR A 470 -10.92 12.30 -13.69
CA THR A 470 -9.94 11.26 -14.06
C THR A 470 -9.93 10.09 -13.08
N ILE A 471 -10.20 10.35 -11.80
CA ILE A 471 -10.40 9.28 -10.80
C ILE A 471 -11.63 8.46 -11.16
N LEU A 472 -12.75 9.11 -11.50
CA LEU A 472 -13.96 8.42 -11.94
C LEU A 472 -13.73 7.56 -13.18
N ILE A 473 -13.06 8.09 -14.22
CA ILE A 473 -12.71 7.34 -15.43
C ILE A 473 -11.87 6.10 -15.08
N SER A 474 -10.90 6.24 -14.17
CA SER A 474 -10.05 5.13 -13.74
C SER A 474 -10.86 4.03 -13.04
N ASP A 475 -11.72 4.40 -12.09
CA ASP A 475 -12.56 3.46 -11.34
C ASP A 475 -13.61 2.79 -12.23
N MET A 476 -14.16 3.55 -13.19
CA MET A 476 -15.04 3.02 -14.23
C MET A 476 -14.28 2.04 -15.13
N GLY A 477 -13.05 2.35 -15.56
CA GLY A 477 -12.22 1.45 -16.35
C GLY A 477 -12.01 0.09 -15.67
N ASP A 478 -11.65 0.09 -14.38
CA ASP A 478 -11.39 -1.13 -13.60
C ASP A 478 -12.64 -2.00 -13.36
N THR A 479 -13.84 -1.42 -13.49
CA THR A 479 -15.12 -2.04 -13.11
C THR A 479 -16.01 -2.33 -14.32
N VAL A 480 -16.23 -1.32 -15.16
CA VAL A 480 -17.09 -1.38 -16.35
C VAL A 480 -16.47 -2.24 -17.44
N VAL A 481 -15.15 -2.20 -17.66
CA VAL A 481 -14.51 -3.06 -18.67
C VAL A 481 -14.73 -4.53 -18.34
N LYS A 482 -14.65 -4.92 -17.06
CA LYS A 482 -14.97 -6.28 -16.64
C LYS A 482 -16.44 -6.62 -16.90
N ALA A 483 -17.36 -5.73 -16.52
CA ALA A 483 -18.79 -5.95 -16.75
C ALA A 483 -19.13 -6.08 -18.26
N VAL A 484 -18.55 -5.23 -19.10
CA VAL A 484 -18.71 -5.29 -20.55
C VAL A 484 -18.10 -6.57 -21.11
N LYS A 485 -16.91 -6.98 -20.66
CA LYS A 485 -16.28 -8.25 -21.05
C LYS A 485 -17.18 -9.43 -20.67
N ASP A 486 -17.71 -9.45 -19.46
CA ASP A 486 -18.59 -10.52 -18.96
C ASP A 486 -19.90 -10.58 -19.78
N VAL A 487 -20.50 -9.42 -20.08
CA VAL A 487 -21.68 -9.32 -20.96
C VAL A 487 -21.36 -9.74 -22.39
N THR A 488 -20.18 -9.37 -22.92
CA THR A 488 -19.73 -9.73 -24.27
C THR A 488 -19.50 -11.23 -24.39
N ILE A 489 -18.84 -11.85 -23.41
CA ILE A 489 -18.64 -13.30 -23.34
C ILE A 489 -20.01 -13.98 -23.25
N TRP A 490 -20.89 -13.51 -22.37
CA TRP A 490 -22.25 -14.05 -22.24
C TRP A 490 -23.05 -13.95 -23.56
N LEU A 491 -22.99 -12.81 -24.25
CA LEU A 491 -23.60 -12.65 -25.57
C LEU A 491 -22.95 -13.59 -26.59
N GLY A 492 -21.63 -13.77 -26.54
CA GLY A 492 -20.88 -14.70 -27.39
C GLY A 492 -21.29 -16.16 -27.16
N GLU A 493 -21.48 -16.60 -25.92
CA GLU A 493 -22.01 -17.93 -25.55
C GLU A 493 -23.44 -18.14 -26.06
N ILE A 494 -24.24 -17.07 -26.14
CA ILE A 494 -25.60 -17.15 -26.68
C ILE A 494 -25.61 -17.20 -28.21
N THR A 495 -24.68 -16.51 -28.87
CA THR A 495 -24.81 -16.20 -30.30
C THR A 495 -23.83 -16.96 -31.21
N VAL A 496 -22.60 -17.26 -30.78
CA VAL A 496 -21.52 -17.70 -31.69
C VAL A 496 -20.63 -18.82 -31.13
N LEU A 497 -20.32 -18.85 -29.83
CA LEU A 497 -19.37 -19.83 -29.28
C LEU A 497 -19.98 -21.23 -29.14
N PRO A 498 -19.33 -22.29 -29.64
CA PRO A 498 -19.82 -23.66 -29.48
C PRO A 498 -19.52 -24.15 -28.07
N SER A 499 -20.49 -24.04 -27.15
CA SER A 499 -20.43 -24.68 -25.84
C SER A 499 -21.24 -25.98 -25.81
N SER A 500 -20.78 -26.95 -25.01
CA SER A 500 -21.26 -28.33 -24.94
C SER A 500 -22.57 -28.54 -24.16
N GLU A 501 -23.33 -27.48 -23.83
CA GLU A 501 -24.60 -27.59 -23.07
C GLU A 501 -25.86 -27.30 -23.91
N ASP A 502 -26.82 -28.23 -23.82
CA ASP A 502 -27.91 -28.50 -24.77
C ASP A 502 -29.17 -27.62 -24.66
N THR A 503 -29.20 -26.49 -23.94
CA THR A 503 -30.45 -25.67 -23.93
C THR A 503 -30.27 -24.16 -23.70
N ILE A 504 -30.77 -23.34 -24.63
CA ILE A 504 -30.78 -21.86 -24.61
C ILE A 504 -31.41 -21.28 -23.31
N ALA A 505 -32.39 -21.97 -22.75
CA ALA A 505 -33.05 -21.56 -21.50
C ALA A 505 -32.12 -21.62 -20.27
N ASN A 506 -31.16 -22.55 -20.24
CA ASN A 506 -30.15 -22.59 -19.18
C ASN A 506 -29.08 -21.49 -19.40
N ARG A 507 -28.76 -21.15 -20.66
CA ARG A 507 -27.84 -20.05 -21.03
C ARG A 507 -28.35 -18.68 -20.57
N LEU A 508 -29.65 -18.42 -20.73
CA LEU A 508 -30.26 -17.16 -20.28
C LEU A 508 -30.28 -17.08 -18.74
N LYS A 509 -30.59 -18.18 -18.06
CA LYS A 509 -30.62 -18.25 -16.59
C LYS A 509 -29.22 -18.07 -15.98
N HIS A 510 -28.20 -18.68 -16.57
CA HIS A 510 -26.83 -18.58 -16.09
C HIS A 510 -26.26 -17.16 -16.27
N GLY A 511 -26.64 -16.47 -17.35
CA GLY A 511 -26.33 -15.06 -17.59
C GLY A 511 -26.99 -14.10 -16.63
N VAL A 512 -28.31 -14.26 -16.41
CA VAL A 512 -29.05 -13.44 -15.46
C VAL A 512 -28.52 -13.65 -14.03
N TYR A 513 -28.12 -14.87 -13.68
CA TYR A 513 -27.49 -15.18 -12.40
C TYR A 513 -26.14 -14.47 -12.21
N LYS A 514 -25.26 -14.49 -13.22
CA LYS A 514 -23.98 -13.74 -13.20
C LYS A 514 -24.21 -12.22 -13.16
N ALA A 515 -25.15 -11.70 -13.94
CA ALA A 515 -25.45 -10.27 -14.02
C ALA A 515 -26.12 -9.70 -12.75
N THR A 516 -26.77 -10.54 -11.94
CA THR A 516 -27.45 -10.15 -10.69
C THR A 516 -26.63 -10.43 -9.42
N LEU A 517 -25.31 -10.66 -9.53
CA LEU A 517 -24.41 -10.88 -8.39
C LEU A 517 -24.92 -12.00 -7.43
N GLY A 518 -25.58 -13.02 -7.98
CA GLY A 518 -26.01 -14.21 -7.22
C GLY A 518 -27.19 -14.02 -6.27
N GLN A 519 -28.03 -12.99 -6.41
CA GLN A 519 -29.18 -12.78 -5.50
C GLN A 519 -30.42 -13.64 -5.79
N LEU A 520 -30.53 -14.30 -6.95
CA LEU A 520 -31.66 -15.14 -7.33
C LEU A 520 -31.17 -16.48 -7.91
N ASP A 521 -31.29 -17.56 -7.11
CA ASP A 521 -30.95 -18.94 -7.50
C ASP A 521 -32.23 -19.77 -7.76
N PRO A 522 -32.27 -20.57 -8.83
CA PRO A 522 -32.73 -21.94 -8.63
C PRO A 522 -31.96 -23.02 -9.42
N ARG A 523 -31.28 -23.90 -8.66
CA ARG A 523 -31.18 -25.39 -8.75
C ARG A 523 -30.62 -26.04 -10.04
N SER A 524 -29.41 -26.60 -9.94
CA SER A 524 -29.07 -28.03 -10.19
C SER A 524 -27.54 -28.24 -10.04
N PRO A 525 -27.05 -29.39 -9.52
CA PRO A 525 -25.63 -29.62 -9.25
C PRO A 525 -24.88 -30.27 -10.42
N GLY A 526 -23.59 -29.95 -10.53
CA GLY A 526 -22.59 -30.79 -11.20
C GLY A 526 -22.30 -30.48 -12.67
N SER A 527 -21.26 -29.70 -12.91
CA SER A 527 -20.37 -29.87 -14.06
C SER A 527 -19.02 -29.20 -13.78
N ARG A 528 -17.96 -29.98 -13.96
CA ARG A 528 -16.56 -29.64 -13.72
C ARG A 528 -16.08 -28.54 -14.67
N ASP A 529 -15.20 -27.70 -14.14
CA ASP A 529 -14.42 -26.72 -14.89
C ASP A 529 -13.66 -27.37 -16.04
N VAL A 530 -14.02 -27.00 -17.26
CA VAL A 530 -13.16 -27.12 -18.44
C VAL A 530 -13.28 -25.81 -19.21
N GLU A 531 -12.33 -24.91 -18.98
CA GLU A 531 -11.69 -24.20 -20.10
C GLU A 531 -10.36 -23.56 -19.67
N LYS A 532 -9.27 -24.23 -20.07
CA LYS A 532 -8.04 -23.57 -20.46
C LYS A 532 -8.34 -22.82 -21.76
N GLY A 533 -8.46 -21.50 -21.68
CA GLY A 533 -8.49 -20.61 -22.84
C GLY A 533 -7.12 -20.00 -23.09
N SER A 534 -6.58 -20.28 -24.28
CA SER A 534 -5.30 -19.81 -24.82
C SER A 534 -5.14 -18.29 -24.78
N GLU A 535 -4.07 -17.81 -24.16
CA GLU A 535 -3.49 -16.50 -24.47
C GLU A 535 -2.39 -16.70 -25.53
N THR A 536 -2.73 -16.41 -26.78
CA THR A 536 -1.76 -16.16 -27.84
C THR A 536 -1.53 -14.65 -27.94
N GLY A 537 -0.31 -14.22 -27.63
CA GLY A 537 0.30 -13.03 -28.24
C GLY A 537 0.38 -11.76 -27.39
N SER A 538 1.44 -11.67 -26.57
CA SER A 538 2.32 -10.48 -26.57
C SER A 538 3.67 -10.84 -25.93
N GLU A 539 4.63 -11.28 -26.76
CA GLU A 539 6.05 -11.18 -26.43
C GLU A 539 6.45 -9.69 -26.42
N SER A 540 6.39 -9.04 -25.26
CA SER A 540 7.31 -7.95 -24.90
C SER A 540 7.03 -7.50 -23.46
N GLY A 541 8.02 -7.62 -22.59
CA GLY A 541 7.93 -7.04 -21.25
C GLY A 541 8.79 -7.71 -20.19
N TYR A 542 10.06 -8.03 -20.49
CA TYR A 542 11.04 -8.27 -19.44
C TYR A 542 11.46 -6.92 -18.87
N GLN A 543 10.82 -6.47 -17.79
CA GLN A 543 11.28 -5.31 -17.03
C GLN A 543 11.99 -5.80 -15.76
N GLU A 544 13.32 -5.72 -15.83
CA GLU A 544 14.31 -5.55 -14.74
C GLU A 544 14.08 -6.29 -13.41
N LEU A 545 14.59 -7.53 -13.36
CA LEU A 545 15.03 -8.15 -12.11
C LEU A 545 16.14 -7.29 -11.45
N HIS A 546 16.18 -7.25 -10.11
CA HIS A 546 17.24 -6.61 -9.34
C HIS A 546 18.64 -7.15 -9.74
N PRO A 547 19.65 -6.31 -10.02
CA PRO A 547 20.90 -6.73 -10.65
C PRO A 547 21.71 -7.76 -9.84
N GLY A 548 21.53 -7.81 -8.52
CA GLY A 548 22.13 -8.84 -7.66
C GLY A 548 21.43 -10.21 -7.73
N LEU A 549 20.12 -10.26 -8.00
CA LEU A 549 19.31 -11.49 -8.04
C LEU A 549 19.22 -12.09 -9.46
N VAL A 550 19.39 -11.28 -10.50
CA VAL A 550 19.55 -11.75 -11.90
C VAL A 550 20.67 -12.78 -12.01
N ARG A 551 21.79 -12.54 -11.31
CA ARG A 551 22.98 -13.39 -11.35
C ARG A 551 22.80 -14.74 -10.64
N LEU A 552 21.85 -14.83 -9.70
CA LEU A 552 21.56 -16.05 -8.95
C LEU A 552 20.68 -17.05 -9.71
N PHE A 553 19.84 -16.58 -10.65
CA PHE A 553 18.74 -17.38 -11.24
C PHE A 553 18.67 -17.36 -12.78
N ARG A 554 19.76 -16.99 -13.47
CA ARG A 554 19.77 -16.92 -14.94
C ARG A 554 19.82 -18.32 -15.55
N ASN A 555 18.69 -18.79 -16.07
CA ASN A 555 18.59 -20.11 -16.68
C ASN A 555 19.39 -20.18 -18.00
N GLY A 556 20.44 -21.01 -18.05
CA GLY A 556 21.24 -21.30 -19.24
C GLY A 556 20.43 -22.11 -20.27
N GLY A 557 19.79 -21.42 -21.22
CA GLY A 557 19.15 -22.06 -22.36
C GLY A 557 20.18 -22.80 -23.22
N LYS A 558 20.09 -24.13 -23.27
CA LYS A 558 20.90 -25.01 -24.14
C LYS A 558 20.87 -24.53 -25.60
N LYS A 559 22.02 -24.07 -26.11
CA LYS A 559 22.32 -24.07 -27.55
C LYS A 559 23.53 -24.95 -27.83
N HIS A 560 23.31 -25.95 -28.68
CA HIS A 560 24.35 -26.80 -29.23
C HIS A 560 25.23 -26.01 -30.22
N ARG A 561 26.55 -26.26 -30.13
CA ARG A 561 27.65 -26.04 -31.11
C ARG A 561 28.10 -24.61 -31.39
N SER A 562 29.32 -24.25 -30.95
CA SER A 562 30.59 -24.36 -31.70
C SER A 562 31.66 -23.52 -30.97
N GLY A 563 32.90 -24.02 -30.93
CA GLY A 563 33.96 -23.53 -30.05
C GLY A 563 34.39 -22.07 -30.22
N GLY A 564 34.92 -21.52 -29.13
CA GLY A 564 35.59 -20.23 -29.03
C GLY A 564 35.81 -19.89 -27.56
N ASN A 565 37.08 -19.80 -27.15
CA ASN A 565 37.53 -19.50 -25.80
C ASN A 565 36.90 -18.24 -25.19
N GLY A 566 36.49 -18.34 -23.92
CA GLY A 566 36.29 -17.20 -23.03
C GLY A 566 34.89 -17.04 -22.45
N GLU A 567 34.41 -18.03 -21.69
CA GLU A 567 33.26 -17.85 -20.79
C GLU A 567 33.71 -18.18 -19.36
N THR A 568 33.57 -17.21 -18.45
CA THR A 568 33.86 -17.34 -17.02
C THR A 568 32.81 -18.25 -16.35
N PRO A 569 33.20 -19.20 -15.47
CA PRO A 569 32.31 -20.28 -15.02
C PRO A 569 31.58 -19.99 -13.69
N GLU A 570 31.07 -18.78 -13.46
CA GLU A 570 30.49 -18.36 -12.15
C GLU A 570 29.04 -17.85 -12.20
N ASP A 571 28.28 -18.15 -13.26
CA ASP A 571 27.07 -17.36 -13.58
C ASP A 571 25.70 -17.99 -13.18
N ASN A 572 25.62 -19.08 -12.40
CA ASN A 572 24.33 -19.64 -11.96
C ASN A 572 24.36 -20.42 -10.63
N LEU A 573 24.77 -19.76 -9.54
CA LEU A 573 24.94 -20.36 -8.21
C LEU A 573 23.75 -21.21 -7.74
N ALA A 574 22.49 -20.83 -7.99
CA ALA A 574 21.34 -21.65 -7.58
C ALA A 574 21.21 -22.96 -8.36
N ALA A 575 21.57 -22.98 -9.65
CA ALA A 575 21.61 -24.20 -10.43
C ALA A 575 22.81 -25.08 -10.05
N ASP A 576 23.94 -24.45 -9.72
CA ASP A 576 25.13 -25.16 -9.23
C ASP A 576 24.81 -25.83 -7.88
N PHE A 577 24.13 -25.14 -6.97
CA PHE A 577 23.61 -25.73 -5.72
C PHE A 577 22.56 -26.83 -5.96
N GLU A 578 21.64 -26.66 -6.94
CA GLU A 578 20.70 -27.73 -7.35
C GLU A 578 21.45 -28.98 -7.85
N GLU A 579 22.52 -28.79 -8.63
CA GLU A 579 23.37 -29.87 -9.15
C GLU A 579 24.19 -30.53 -8.05
N GLU A 580 24.75 -29.76 -7.11
CA GLU A 580 25.47 -30.27 -5.94
C GLU A 580 24.57 -31.12 -5.03
N GLU A 581 23.36 -30.65 -4.69
CA GLU A 581 22.42 -31.41 -3.87
C GLU A 581 21.96 -32.69 -4.59
N LYS A 582 21.74 -32.62 -5.90
CA LYS A 582 21.39 -33.79 -6.73
C LYS A 582 22.54 -34.79 -6.84
N GLN A 583 23.78 -34.30 -6.88
CA GLN A 583 24.96 -35.14 -6.83
C GLN A 583 25.10 -35.80 -5.46
N GLY A 584 24.89 -35.05 -4.37
CA GLY A 584 24.84 -35.57 -3.00
C GLY A 584 23.77 -36.65 -2.81
N GLU A 585 22.57 -36.46 -3.39
CA GLU A 585 21.50 -37.48 -3.43
C GLU A 585 21.97 -38.77 -4.11
N SER A 586 22.60 -38.65 -5.29
CA SER A 586 23.12 -39.82 -6.02
C SER A 586 24.23 -40.54 -5.24
N GLU A 587 25.12 -39.79 -4.60
CA GLU A 587 26.22 -40.33 -3.80
C GLU A 587 25.73 -41.02 -2.52
N ALA A 588 24.74 -40.45 -1.83
CA ALA A 588 24.11 -41.07 -0.66
C ALA A 588 23.35 -42.35 -1.05
N ARG A 589 22.66 -42.34 -2.19
CA ARG A 589 22.00 -43.49 -2.77
C ARG A 589 22.97 -44.63 -3.10
N ASP A 590 24.13 -44.30 -3.68
CA ASP A 590 25.19 -45.27 -4.00
C ASP A 590 25.84 -45.85 -2.73
N LYS A 591 25.89 -45.08 -1.63
CA LYS A 591 26.34 -45.52 -0.30
C LYS A 591 25.27 -46.30 0.49
N GLY A 592 24.01 -46.25 0.04
CA GLY A 592 22.86 -46.87 0.72
C GLY A 592 22.37 -46.14 1.97
N ASP A 593 22.76 -44.88 2.16
CA ASP A 593 22.36 -44.04 3.30
C ASP A 593 21.05 -43.31 2.98
N ARG A 594 19.92 -43.96 3.30
CA ARG A 594 18.58 -43.43 3.01
C ARG A 594 18.28 -42.08 3.70
N PRO A 595 18.62 -41.87 5.00
CA PRO A 595 18.45 -40.57 5.64
C PRO A 595 19.17 -39.41 4.94
N GLU A 596 20.40 -39.64 4.47
CA GLU A 596 21.19 -38.63 3.77
C GLU A 596 20.66 -38.38 2.35
N GLU A 597 20.21 -39.45 1.66
CA GLU A 597 19.51 -39.38 0.36
C GLU A 597 18.23 -38.54 0.47
N ASP A 598 17.38 -38.81 1.47
CA ASP A 598 16.12 -38.08 1.70
C ASP A 598 16.36 -36.60 2.03
N ALA A 599 17.45 -36.28 2.74
CA ALA A 599 17.80 -34.90 3.11
C ALA A 599 18.27 -34.08 1.88
N HIS A 600 19.16 -34.65 1.07
CA HIS A 600 19.60 -34.03 -0.18
C HIS A 600 18.44 -33.86 -1.17
N HIS A 601 17.59 -34.89 -1.30
CA HIS A 601 16.38 -34.82 -2.13
C HIS A 601 15.43 -33.70 -1.67
N TYR A 602 15.20 -33.58 -0.36
CA TYR A 602 14.33 -32.55 0.21
C TYR A 602 14.87 -31.13 -0.04
N ARG A 603 16.19 -30.89 0.14
CA ARG A 603 16.82 -29.59 -0.15
C ARG A 603 16.76 -29.24 -1.64
N HIS A 604 17.05 -30.20 -2.50
CA HIS A 604 16.90 -30.02 -3.95
C HIS A 604 15.46 -29.63 -4.33
N VAL A 605 14.46 -30.29 -3.76
CA VAL A 605 13.05 -29.93 -3.98
C VAL A 605 12.74 -28.52 -3.46
N LEU A 606 13.19 -28.16 -2.24
CA LEU A 606 13.02 -26.81 -1.69
C LEU A 606 13.59 -25.73 -2.60
N ILE A 607 14.84 -25.86 -3.05
CA ILE A 607 15.51 -24.89 -3.92
C ILE A 607 14.76 -24.75 -5.25
N SER A 608 14.33 -25.88 -5.84
CA SER A 608 13.56 -25.88 -7.08
C SER A 608 12.23 -25.13 -6.96
N GLN A 609 11.55 -25.27 -5.81
CA GLN A 609 10.27 -24.61 -5.53
C GLN A 609 10.47 -23.14 -5.19
N ILE A 610 11.53 -22.77 -4.45
CA ILE A 610 11.90 -21.37 -4.19
C ILE A 610 12.07 -20.62 -5.51
N ARG A 611 12.78 -21.20 -6.49
CA ARG A 611 12.94 -20.58 -7.81
C ARG A 611 11.60 -20.35 -8.51
N ARG A 612 10.68 -21.32 -8.41
CA ARG A 612 9.34 -21.21 -9.01
C ARG A 612 8.50 -20.13 -8.33
N VAL A 613 8.46 -20.13 -7.00
CA VAL A 613 7.69 -19.17 -6.21
C VAL A 613 8.28 -17.76 -6.35
N TYR A 614 9.61 -17.62 -6.47
CA TYR A 614 10.26 -16.34 -6.75
C TYR A 614 9.83 -15.75 -8.09
N ALA A 615 9.73 -16.59 -9.14
CA ALA A 615 9.22 -16.16 -10.43
C ALA A 615 7.74 -15.72 -10.35
N ASP A 616 6.92 -16.46 -9.58
CA ASP A 616 5.52 -16.11 -9.33
C ASP A 616 5.40 -14.79 -8.53
N ALA A 617 6.29 -14.54 -7.55
CA ALA A 617 6.33 -13.31 -6.75
C ALA A 617 6.80 -12.08 -7.54
N SER A 618 7.62 -12.30 -8.58
CA SER A 618 8.13 -11.24 -9.45
C SER A 618 7.20 -10.93 -10.64
N ALA A 619 6.09 -11.65 -10.78
CA ALA A 619 5.16 -11.48 -11.90
C ALA A 619 4.32 -10.19 -11.74
N ALA A 620 3.96 -9.57 -12.87
CA ALA A 620 3.15 -8.33 -12.88
C ALA A 620 1.74 -8.51 -12.27
N THR A 621 1.23 -9.74 -12.26
CA THR A 621 -0.03 -10.10 -11.60
C THR A 621 0.26 -11.13 -10.51
N PRO A 622 -0.09 -10.84 -9.24
CA PRO A 622 0.14 -11.78 -8.15
C PRO A 622 -0.57 -13.11 -8.41
N LYS A 623 0.18 -14.22 -8.34
CA LYS A 623 -0.42 -15.55 -8.46
C LYS A 623 -1.23 -15.89 -7.21
N LYS A 624 -2.44 -16.39 -7.41
CA LYS A 624 -3.25 -17.01 -6.36
C LYS A 624 -3.14 -18.51 -6.48
N TYR A 625 -2.60 -19.17 -5.47
CA TYR A 625 -2.41 -20.62 -5.48
C TYR A 625 -3.72 -21.36 -5.20
N SER A 626 -3.89 -22.52 -5.83
CA SER A 626 -5.01 -23.42 -5.51
C SER A 626 -4.84 -24.04 -4.12
N TYR A 627 -5.90 -24.66 -3.58
CA TYR A 627 -5.79 -25.39 -2.32
C TYR A 627 -4.75 -26.53 -2.42
N ASP A 628 -4.73 -27.27 -3.54
CA ASP A 628 -3.77 -28.36 -3.76
C ASP A 628 -2.32 -27.88 -3.79
N GLU A 629 -2.07 -26.72 -4.42
CA GLU A 629 -0.74 -26.09 -4.41
C GLU A 629 -0.36 -25.66 -2.99
N TRP A 630 -1.27 -25.02 -2.25
CA TRP A 630 -1.05 -24.66 -0.85
C TRP A 630 -0.77 -25.88 0.02
N GLN A 631 -1.55 -26.96 -0.12
CA GLN A 631 -1.33 -28.22 0.59
C GLN A 631 0.06 -28.80 0.30
N TYR A 632 0.50 -28.76 -0.96
CA TYR A 632 1.83 -29.21 -1.35
C TYR A 632 2.93 -28.37 -0.67
N PHE A 633 2.80 -27.05 -0.67
CA PHE A 633 3.79 -26.17 -0.03
C PHE A 633 3.79 -26.30 1.49
N LEU A 634 2.63 -26.39 2.13
CA LEU A 634 2.53 -26.60 3.58
C LEU A 634 3.16 -27.93 3.98
N LYS A 635 2.93 -28.98 3.20
CA LYS A 635 3.60 -30.28 3.39
C LYS A 635 5.12 -30.17 3.26
N LEU A 636 5.61 -29.37 2.32
CA LEU A 636 7.03 -29.10 2.16
C LEU A 636 7.61 -28.30 3.33
N LEU A 637 6.81 -27.46 3.98
CA LEU A 637 7.17 -26.72 5.20
C LEU A 637 7.09 -27.57 6.48
N GLY A 638 6.53 -28.79 6.41
CA GLY A 638 6.39 -29.70 7.54
C GLY A 638 5.01 -29.70 8.20
N GLU A 639 4.02 -28.99 7.64
CA GLU A 639 2.63 -29.01 8.08
C GLU A 639 1.80 -29.95 7.19
N ASP A 640 1.26 -31.03 7.76
CA ASP A 640 0.32 -31.89 7.03
C ASP A 640 -1.13 -31.44 7.28
N GLU A 641 -1.81 -30.99 6.23
CA GLU A 641 -3.23 -30.63 6.26
C GLU A 641 -4.15 -31.81 6.63
N ALA A 642 -3.68 -33.05 6.49
CA ALA A 642 -4.43 -34.23 6.91
C ALA A 642 -4.34 -34.52 8.41
N ASP A 643 -3.37 -33.94 9.13
CA ASP A 643 -3.18 -34.17 10.56
C ASP A 643 -3.84 -33.06 11.41
N ALA A 644 -4.96 -33.40 12.06
CA ALA A 644 -5.71 -32.50 12.95
C ALA A 644 -4.91 -32.01 14.17
N SER A 645 -3.75 -32.60 14.47
CA SER A 645 -2.91 -32.19 15.60
C SER A 645 -2.38 -30.75 15.45
N PHE A 646 -2.16 -30.28 14.22
CA PHE A 646 -1.64 -28.95 13.89
C PHE A 646 -2.73 -27.87 13.75
N HIS A 647 -4.01 -28.26 13.64
CA HIS A 647 -5.08 -27.34 13.24
C HIS A 647 -6.03 -26.98 14.40
N ARG A 648 -6.65 -25.79 14.32
CA ARG A 648 -7.76 -25.40 15.20
C ARG A 648 -9.08 -25.31 14.43
N ARG A 649 -10.19 -25.25 15.17
CA ARG A 649 -11.52 -24.99 14.60
C ARG A 649 -11.61 -23.56 14.05
N ALA A 650 -12.46 -23.34 13.03
CA ALA A 650 -12.77 -22.01 12.55
C ALA A 650 -13.31 -21.13 13.71
N PRO A 651 -12.78 -19.91 13.91
CA PRO A 651 -13.17 -19.08 15.04
C PRO A 651 -14.61 -18.59 14.93
N THR A 652 -15.30 -18.46 16.07
CA THR A 652 -16.65 -17.92 16.15
C THR A 652 -16.62 -16.44 16.55
N HIS A 653 -17.74 -15.71 16.39
CA HIS A 653 -17.77 -14.28 16.74
C HIS A 653 -17.44 -14.01 18.23
N GLY A 654 -17.67 -14.98 19.11
CA GLY A 654 -17.39 -14.89 20.55
C GLY A 654 -15.90 -14.95 20.91
N ASP A 655 -15.06 -15.47 20.01
CA ASP A 655 -13.64 -15.75 20.27
C ASP A 655 -12.72 -14.53 20.06
N LYS A 656 -13.31 -13.35 19.86
CA LYS A 656 -12.60 -12.10 19.52
C LYS A 656 -11.63 -11.63 20.61
N GLU A 657 -12.05 -11.71 21.87
CA GLU A 657 -11.21 -11.26 23.00
C GLU A 657 -10.12 -12.27 23.33
N SER A 658 -10.34 -13.56 23.08
CA SER A 658 -9.32 -14.60 23.23
C SER A 658 -8.28 -14.55 22.12
N GLU A 659 -8.69 -14.38 20.85
CA GLU A 659 -7.74 -14.24 19.73
C GLU A 659 -6.86 -12.99 19.85
N ALA A 660 -7.42 -11.87 20.33
CA ALA A 660 -6.65 -10.64 20.54
C ALA A 660 -5.63 -10.78 21.68
N ARG A 661 -6.00 -11.48 22.77
CA ARG A 661 -5.11 -11.72 23.92
C ARG A 661 -4.01 -12.74 23.60
N GLU A 662 -4.32 -13.82 22.88
CA GLU A 662 -3.34 -14.83 22.46
C GLU A 662 -2.35 -14.30 21.41
N ALA A 663 -2.80 -13.38 20.53
CA ALA A 663 -1.91 -12.67 19.62
C ALA A 663 -0.99 -11.67 20.36
N GLU A 664 -1.44 -11.07 21.46
CA GLU A 664 -0.62 -10.20 22.32
C GLU A 664 0.37 -11.01 23.19
N GLU A 665 -0.02 -12.17 23.73
CA GLU A 665 0.85 -13.01 24.58
C GLU A 665 2.02 -13.64 23.82
N ASN A 666 1.79 -14.21 22.63
CA ASN A 666 2.87 -14.81 21.81
C ASN A 666 3.87 -13.78 21.27
N HIS A 667 3.52 -12.49 21.27
CA HIS A 667 4.38 -11.42 20.78
C HIS A 667 5.37 -10.91 21.81
N ASN A 668 5.04 -10.98 23.10
CA ASN A 668 5.87 -10.47 24.18
C ASN A 668 7.10 -11.37 24.46
N GLU A 669 7.15 -12.57 23.86
CA GLU A 669 8.29 -13.49 23.93
C GLU A 669 9.33 -13.29 22.82
N GLY A 670 9.17 -12.30 21.94
CA GLY A 670 10.17 -12.02 20.88
C GLY A 670 10.33 -13.16 19.85
N GLY A 671 9.41 -14.12 19.83
CA GLY A 671 9.41 -15.21 18.89
C GLY A 671 8.90 -14.74 17.53
N ASN A 672 9.79 -14.73 16.54
CA ASN A 672 9.41 -14.96 15.15
C ASN A 672 8.39 -16.11 15.14
N LEU A 673 7.33 -16.06 14.32
CA LEU A 673 6.37 -17.16 14.16
C LEU A 673 7.12 -18.47 13.82
N ASP A 674 7.50 -19.22 14.85
CA ASP A 674 8.40 -20.38 14.81
C ASP A 674 7.54 -21.60 14.51
N ILE A 675 7.01 -21.63 13.29
CA ILE A 675 6.11 -22.68 12.77
C ILE A 675 6.90 -23.94 12.38
N GLY A 676 8.24 -23.88 12.32
CA GLY A 676 9.10 -24.95 11.79
C GLY A 676 9.75 -25.91 12.80
N ARG A 677 9.56 -25.73 14.11
CA ARG A 677 10.32 -26.54 15.09
C ARG A 677 9.69 -27.91 15.32
N HIS A 678 9.85 -28.87 14.41
CA HIS A 678 10.07 -30.28 14.76
C HIS A 678 10.56 -31.14 13.58
N GLY A 679 11.70 -31.79 13.81
CA GLY A 679 12.26 -32.80 12.91
C GLY A 679 13.59 -33.36 13.42
N ALA A 680 13.61 -33.93 14.63
CA ALA A 680 14.57 -34.96 15.09
C ALA A 680 14.37 -35.28 16.57
N ALA A 681 13.48 -36.22 16.89
CA ALA A 681 13.47 -36.87 18.21
C ALA A 681 14.00 -38.30 18.05
N ARG A 682 15.28 -38.51 18.36
CA ARG A 682 15.84 -39.84 18.61
C ARG A 682 16.20 -39.93 20.09
N GLY A 683 15.33 -40.59 20.85
CA GLY A 683 15.53 -41.25 22.14
C GLY A 683 16.39 -40.56 23.21
N ARG A 684 15.73 -39.99 24.24
CA ARG A 684 16.16 -40.19 25.63
C ARG A 684 14.98 -39.91 26.58
N GLU A 685 14.60 -40.93 27.34
CA GLU A 685 13.71 -40.80 28.50
C GLU A 685 14.40 -39.93 29.57
N GLY A 686 13.70 -38.92 30.07
CA GLY A 686 14.15 -38.04 31.15
C GLY A 686 13.17 -36.88 31.36
N GLU A 687 12.52 -36.87 32.51
CA GLU A 687 11.42 -35.98 32.91
C GLU A 687 11.74 -34.47 32.84
N GLY A 688 10.80 -33.66 32.32
CA GLY A 688 10.88 -32.20 32.33
C GLY A 688 10.01 -31.55 31.25
N ASN A 689 8.73 -31.29 31.57
CA ASN A 689 7.70 -30.86 30.63
C ASN A 689 7.83 -29.36 30.25
N SER A 690 8.40 -29.05 29.09
CA SER A 690 8.21 -27.78 28.38
C SER A 690 8.12 -28.03 26.88
N SER A 691 7.03 -28.67 26.45
CA SER A 691 6.68 -28.76 25.03
C SER A 691 6.29 -27.37 24.51
N VAL A 692 7.13 -26.75 23.68
CA VAL A 692 6.73 -25.58 22.89
C VAL A 692 5.61 -26.05 21.94
N ARG A 693 4.35 -25.75 22.28
CA ARG A 693 3.19 -26.11 21.45
C ARG A 693 3.22 -25.24 20.18
N ALA A 694 3.33 -25.87 19.02
CA ALA A 694 3.08 -25.19 17.75
C ALA A 694 1.70 -24.51 17.79
N ALA A 695 1.64 -23.23 17.41
CA ALA A 695 0.42 -22.43 17.47
C ALA A 695 -0.60 -22.92 16.43
N LYS A 696 -1.67 -23.57 16.88
CA LYS A 696 -2.72 -24.09 15.99
C LYS A 696 -3.49 -22.96 15.31
N TRP A 697 -3.67 -23.02 14.00
CA TRP A 697 -4.34 -21.98 13.22
C TRP A 697 -5.42 -22.52 12.24
N SER A 698 -6.24 -21.62 11.70
CA SER A 698 -7.36 -21.92 10.77
C SER A 698 -7.30 -20.98 9.57
N TRP A 699 -7.71 -21.42 8.38
CA TRP A 699 -7.73 -20.59 7.16
C TRP A 699 -8.62 -19.35 7.27
N ILE A 700 -9.63 -19.37 8.14
CA ILE A 700 -10.54 -18.24 8.42
C ILE A 700 -10.10 -17.47 9.68
N GLY A 701 -9.07 -17.94 10.37
CA GLY A 701 -8.49 -17.29 11.55
C GLY A 701 -7.71 -16.03 11.22
N ALA A 702 -7.51 -15.18 12.22
CA ALA A 702 -6.70 -13.96 12.08
C ALA A 702 -5.23 -14.25 11.72
N GLN A 703 -4.73 -15.44 12.06
CA GLN A 703 -3.37 -15.92 11.77
C GLN A 703 -3.24 -16.61 10.39
N SER A 704 -4.29 -16.58 9.57
CA SER A 704 -4.28 -17.20 8.24
C SER A 704 -3.28 -16.49 7.32
N PRO A 705 -2.47 -17.24 6.52
CA PRO A 705 -1.65 -16.66 5.45
C PRO A 705 -2.47 -15.83 4.45
N LEU A 706 -3.76 -16.13 4.29
CA LEU A 706 -4.67 -15.41 3.40
C LEU A 706 -5.21 -14.09 3.98
N MET A 707 -4.93 -13.81 5.26
CA MET A 707 -5.31 -12.56 5.95
C MET A 707 -4.16 -11.55 6.05
N GLY A 708 -2.93 -11.98 5.75
CA GLY A 708 -1.73 -11.14 5.76
C GLY A 708 -1.75 -10.02 4.72
N ASP A 709 -0.81 -9.10 4.86
CA ASP A 709 -0.59 -7.97 3.95
C ASP A 709 0.37 -8.32 2.79
N LYS A 710 1.20 -9.36 2.99
CA LYS A 710 2.05 -10.00 1.98
C LYS A 710 1.23 -10.76 0.96
N GLU A 711 1.74 -10.81 -0.27
CA GLU A 711 1.16 -11.66 -1.31
C GLU A 711 1.49 -13.13 -1.04
N GLU A 712 0.67 -14.06 -1.56
CA GLU A 712 0.84 -15.49 -1.26
C GLU A 712 2.20 -16.04 -1.68
N ALA A 713 2.69 -15.62 -2.85
CA ALA A 713 4.00 -16.03 -3.34
C ALA A 713 5.13 -15.46 -2.47
N GLU A 714 5.00 -14.22 -2.01
CA GLU A 714 5.97 -13.58 -1.11
C GLU A 714 6.01 -14.29 0.25
N TRP A 715 4.84 -14.57 0.82
CA TRP A 715 4.71 -15.32 2.07
C TRP A 715 5.31 -16.73 1.95
N LEU A 716 5.01 -17.45 0.86
CA LEU A 716 5.57 -18.78 0.61
C LEU A 716 7.08 -18.74 0.42
N LEU A 717 7.59 -17.76 -0.34
CA LEU A 717 9.00 -17.60 -0.61
C LEU A 717 9.80 -17.43 0.68
N GLU A 718 9.36 -16.53 1.55
CA GLU A 718 9.99 -16.27 2.85
C GLU A 718 10.03 -17.54 3.72
N ARG A 719 8.91 -18.28 3.79
CA ARG A 719 8.83 -19.51 4.57
C ARG A 719 9.67 -20.64 3.99
N LEU A 720 9.73 -20.78 2.67
CA LEU A 720 10.57 -21.77 2.01
C LEU A 720 12.05 -21.47 2.23
N PHE A 721 12.46 -20.20 2.19
CA PHE A 721 13.83 -19.79 2.53
C PHE A 721 14.18 -20.09 3.99
N GLN A 722 13.28 -19.74 4.92
CA GLN A 722 13.47 -20.07 6.33
C GLN A 722 13.64 -21.58 6.54
N ARG A 723 12.81 -22.39 5.87
CA ARG A 723 12.89 -23.85 5.95
C ARG A 723 14.16 -24.43 5.33
N LEU A 724 14.62 -23.86 4.22
CA LEU A 724 15.90 -24.23 3.61
C LEU A 724 17.07 -23.90 4.54
N GLU A 725 17.06 -22.71 5.15
CA GLU A 725 18.09 -22.29 6.10
C GLU A 725 18.14 -23.21 7.32
N GLU A 726 16.99 -23.57 7.88
CA GLU A 726 16.90 -24.54 8.98
C GLU A 726 17.47 -25.91 8.59
N SER A 727 17.12 -26.40 7.39
CA SER A 727 17.62 -27.67 6.87
C SER A 727 19.15 -27.67 6.74
N LEU A 728 19.73 -26.59 6.18
CA LEU A 728 21.17 -26.43 6.03
C LEU A 728 21.90 -26.30 7.38
N ARG A 729 21.33 -25.54 8.32
CA ARG A 729 21.87 -25.43 9.69
C ARG A 729 21.86 -26.78 10.41
N SER A 730 20.79 -27.56 10.24
CA SER A 730 20.68 -28.88 10.86
C SER A 730 21.76 -29.85 10.36
N ASP A 731 22.13 -29.77 9.08
CA ASP A 731 23.17 -30.59 8.46
C ASP A 731 24.58 -30.20 8.94
N THR A 732 24.82 -28.89 9.07
CA THR A 732 26.08 -28.37 9.63
C THR A 732 26.30 -28.89 11.06
N ILE A 733 25.25 -28.89 11.89
CA ILE A 733 25.31 -29.41 13.26
C ILE A 733 25.54 -30.94 13.27
N GLN A 734 24.90 -31.69 12.37
CA GLN A 734 25.09 -33.15 12.26
C GLN A 734 26.51 -33.51 11.82
N THR A 735 27.06 -32.79 10.83
CA THR A 735 28.43 -32.99 10.35
C THR A 735 29.48 -32.59 11.39
N GLU A 736 29.26 -31.52 12.16
CA GLU A 736 30.14 -31.16 13.29
C GLU A 736 30.12 -32.22 14.40
N ASN A 737 28.95 -32.72 14.78
CA ASN A 737 28.81 -33.80 15.76
C ASN A 737 29.49 -35.10 15.29
N ALA A 738 29.37 -35.45 14.01
CA ALA A 738 30.04 -36.62 13.43
C ALA A 738 31.57 -36.46 13.41
N LYS A 739 32.08 -35.25 13.14
CA LYS A 739 33.52 -34.92 13.21
C LYS A 739 34.05 -34.99 14.64
N HIS A 740 33.28 -34.51 15.62
CA HIS A 740 33.62 -34.63 17.04
C HIS A 740 33.69 -36.10 17.47
N TYR A 741 32.69 -36.91 17.13
CA TYR A 741 32.68 -38.34 17.48
C TYR A 741 33.83 -39.13 16.82
N THR A 742 34.16 -38.85 15.56
CA THR A 742 35.31 -39.48 14.88
C THR A 742 36.66 -39.00 15.41
N ARG A 743 36.75 -37.76 15.89
CA ARG A 743 37.91 -37.24 16.61
C ARG A 743 38.08 -37.92 17.96
N ASP A 744 37.00 -38.07 18.73
CA ASP A 744 37.01 -38.76 20.03
C ASP A 744 37.43 -40.22 19.88
N LEU A 745 36.93 -40.92 18.85
CA LEU A 745 37.37 -42.29 18.51
C LEU A 745 38.84 -42.39 18.10
N LYS A 746 39.38 -41.36 17.41
CA LYS A 746 40.81 -41.29 17.06
C LYS A 746 41.68 -40.98 18.28
N GLU A 747 41.21 -40.15 19.20
CA GLU A 747 41.88 -39.87 20.48
C GLU A 747 41.87 -41.11 21.38
N GLN A 748 40.77 -41.88 21.40
CA GLN A 748 40.67 -43.15 22.12
C GLN A 748 41.62 -44.22 21.57
N LYS A 749 41.73 -44.34 20.24
CA LYS A 749 42.71 -45.23 19.59
C LYS A 749 44.17 -44.80 19.81
N ARG A 750 44.46 -43.49 19.87
CA ARG A 750 45.80 -42.97 20.26
C ARG A 750 46.11 -43.23 21.74
N GLY A 751 45.10 -43.23 22.60
CA GLY A 751 45.21 -43.64 24.01
C GLY A 751 45.57 -45.11 24.16
N ASP A 752 44.94 -45.99 23.38
CA ASP A 752 45.23 -47.44 23.41
C ASP A 752 46.62 -47.79 22.83
N GLU A 753 47.11 -47.07 21.81
CA GLU A 753 48.47 -47.25 21.28
C GLU A 753 49.57 -46.72 22.22
N SER A 754 49.26 -45.77 23.11
CA SER A 754 50.20 -45.25 24.11
C SER A 754 50.20 -46.04 25.43
N GLY A 755 49.27 -46.98 25.62
CA GLY A 755 49.21 -47.89 26.77
C GLY A 755 50.00 -49.19 26.62
N ALA A 756 50.53 -49.51 25.44
CA ALA A 756 51.22 -50.77 25.16
C ALA A 756 52.74 -50.75 25.45
N GLY A 757 53.17 -50.00 26.46
CA GLY A 757 54.59 -49.80 26.79
C GLY A 757 54.83 -49.66 28.28
N GLY A 758 54.52 -50.68 29.08
CA GLY A 758 54.84 -50.65 30.50
C GLY A 758 54.29 -51.79 31.32
N GLU A 759 54.71 -53.04 31.04
CA GLU A 759 54.44 -54.15 31.95
C GLU A 759 55.73 -54.65 32.60
N ARG A 760 55.77 -54.52 33.94
CA ARG A 760 56.34 -55.43 34.97
C ARG A 760 57.35 -54.78 35.92
N THR A 761 56.96 -54.70 37.20
CA THR A 761 57.67 -55.41 38.28
C THR A 761 56.78 -55.64 39.50
N MET A 762 56.92 -56.85 40.07
CA MET A 762 56.22 -57.48 41.20
C MET A 762 56.19 -56.69 42.53
N SER A 763 55.16 -56.93 43.36
CA SER A 763 55.26 -57.72 44.62
C SER A 763 54.25 -57.31 45.72
N GLN A 764 53.50 -58.30 46.20
CA GLN A 764 52.84 -58.47 47.52
C GLN A 764 53.27 -57.54 48.67
N ARG A 765 52.29 -57.01 49.45
CA ARG A 765 52.06 -57.35 50.88
C ARG A 765 50.90 -56.58 51.57
N ARG A 766 50.04 -57.37 52.23
CA ARG A 766 49.37 -57.18 53.56
C ARG A 766 48.26 -56.14 53.77
N ASP A 767 47.05 -56.65 54.00
CA ASP A 767 46.11 -56.17 55.04
C ASP A 767 46.64 -56.52 56.46
N PRO A 768 46.19 -55.85 57.56
CA PRO A 768 44.92 -56.25 58.20
C PRO A 768 44.09 -55.11 58.88
N ASP A 769 42.77 -55.26 58.75
CA ASP A 769 41.73 -55.30 59.80
C ASP A 769 41.25 -54.11 60.68
N VAL A 770 39.94 -53.81 60.50
CA VAL A 770 38.79 -53.95 61.46
C VAL A 770 38.58 -52.92 62.59
N LEU A 771 37.34 -52.34 62.64
CA LEU A 771 36.32 -52.37 63.74
C LEU A 771 35.31 -51.19 63.58
N ASN A 772 34.02 -51.45 63.28
CA ASN A 772 32.89 -51.78 64.19
C ASN A 772 32.37 -50.57 65.01
N HIS A 773 31.09 -50.39 65.37
CA HIS A 773 29.82 -51.12 65.25
C HIS A 773 28.73 -50.15 65.76
N SER A 774 27.48 -50.24 65.25
CA SER A 774 26.22 -50.49 66.01
C SER A 774 25.02 -50.37 65.09
#